data_AF-A0A7S3VLD0-F1
#
_entry.id   AF-A0A7S3VLD0-F1
#
_cell.length_a   1.000
_cell.length_b   1.000
_cell.length_c   1.000
_cell.angle_alpha   90.00
_cell.angle_beta   90.00
_cell.angle_gamma   90.00
#
_symmetry.space_group_name_H-M   'P 1'
#
loop_
_entity.id
_entity.type
_entity.pdbx_description
1 polymer ?
#
loop_
_entity_poly.entity_id
_entity_poly.type
_entity_poly.pdbx_seq_one_letter_code
_entity_poly.pdbx_strand_id
1 'polypeptide(L)'
;MMRSLVVGHSPSLLSGFERPLGVRRRSSQHCRPRSACLQPTRGRRLRIRVSAADSVNNTPSAAINSSASIAPDNKQKTQPASESSPVNRRSSSGTPEQSMLSSENGLIDGEDDVPRPSFFGPSMPSGNQPAAMISPLGPELRKKSWALRSVIKVFSTKVEPNYGQPWQMLPQRSSTASAFVVSTEKRHLLTNAHAVSNATAVYVRRPGMARKFRAQIICEGKMCDLALMTVEDDAFWLGPSGSTNGATSGPGPLKPLNFVDVPELQVPIAVAGYPVGGDSLSVTKGIVSRLALVRYSPAARLLGIQIDAAINPGNSGGPAFADLETGSVAGVAFSKSTGNVDNIGYVIPWRVISHFYEEYEAIGLYRGVPSPGFTTQDLENPAQKKYFKVPEGGSGVLVVRVDPLSDAAGVIKENDVLLEVEGFEVADDGTVEFREDERLEYGHVIRSQHVGDSLHLRLLRDGQELCVKYTLGLKDHLVPLVHGVDCRPSYYIMGGLVFCPLSSPFLEMVFGGTSRRLRRSDIPVPVLSALNKDKVRRQQQVVVLVQVLAHEINSGYKYSVVPVESFNGVKLHNLRHLAALCDSCLEPFLNFGLEGGRVVTLDTSEAVQHSPEVLKLNAIAADRSEDLRQPPTEEELQMWAEVKAESMKIPRESALREQGTSSFLEDEGEDADGVDTLPWDS
;
A
#
# COMPACT_ATOMS: atom_id res chain seq x y z
N MET A 1 -56.28 9.12 0.07
CA MET A 1 -56.40 7.71 -0.37
C MET A 1 -55.15 7.01 0.17
N MET A 2 -55.10 6.30 1.30
CA MET A 2 -56.04 5.41 2.03
C MET A 2 -56.05 3.96 1.50
N ARG A 3 -55.91 2.98 2.42
CA ARG A 3 -55.51 1.55 2.27
C ARG A 3 -53.97 1.39 2.23
N SER A 4 -53.27 0.92 3.26
CA SER A 4 -53.61 0.09 4.44
C SER A 4 -54.04 -1.36 4.13
N LEU A 5 -53.21 -2.30 4.58
CA LEU A 5 -53.56 -3.67 4.94
C LEU A 5 -52.53 -4.17 5.97
N VAL A 6 -53.00 -4.62 7.14
CA VAL A 6 -52.16 -5.11 8.25
C VAL A 6 -52.75 -6.41 8.79
N VAL A 7 -51.94 -7.47 8.81
CA VAL A 7 -52.10 -8.73 9.54
C VAL A 7 -50.68 -9.24 9.82
N GLY A 8 -50.29 -9.80 10.96
CA GLY A 8 -51.01 -10.08 12.21
C GLY A 8 -50.34 -11.29 12.89
N HIS A 9 -49.74 -11.10 14.08
CA HIS A 9 -48.90 -12.12 14.74
C HIS A 9 -49.68 -13.39 15.16
N SER A 10 -48.99 -14.55 15.22
CA SER A 10 -48.70 -15.28 16.49
C SER A 10 -47.85 -16.56 16.27
N PRO A 11 -47.15 -17.12 17.29
CA PRO A 11 -46.13 -18.16 17.11
C PRO A 11 -46.38 -19.53 17.79
N SER A 12 -45.73 -20.58 17.26
CA SER A 12 -45.45 -21.88 17.94
C SER A 12 -44.32 -22.61 17.19
N LEU A 13 -43.12 -22.80 17.76
CA LEU A 13 -42.72 -23.89 18.68
C LEU A 13 -42.78 -25.31 18.08
N LEU A 14 -41.59 -25.82 17.72
CA LEU A 14 -41.10 -27.22 17.62
C LEU A 14 -39.85 -27.18 16.69
N SER A 15 -38.70 -27.82 16.89
CA SER A 15 -38.00 -28.41 18.05
C SER A 15 -36.72 -29.09 17.52
N GLY A 16 -35.55 -28.80 18.09
CA GLY A 16 -34.39 -29.70 18.12
C GLY A 16 -33.72 -30.14 16.80
N PHE A 17 -32.59 -29.50 16.46
CA PHE A 17 -31.47 -30.18 15.78
C PHE A 17 -30.12 -29.61 16.23
N GLU A 18 -29.66 -30.05 17.41
CA GLU A 18 -28.26 -29.92 17.78
C GLU A 18 -27.40 -30.89 16.95
N ARG A 19 -26.18 -30.49 16.58
CA ARG A 19 -25.10 -31.42 16.21
C ARG A 19 -23.78 -31.02 16.87
N PRO A 20 -22.92 -31.97 17.29
CA PRO A 20 -22.01 -31.72 18.41
C PRO A 20 -20.58 -31.31 18.02
N LEU A 21 -19.92 -30.61 18.94
CA LEU A 21 -18.49 -30.31 18.91
C LEU A 21 -17.63 -31.58 19.12
N GLY A 22 -16.98 -32.05 18.05
CA GLY A 22 -16.17 -33.28 18.02
C GLY A 22 -14.76 -33.18 18.62
N VAL A 23 -14.59 -32.60 19.82
CA VAL A 23 -13.26 -32.41 20.45
C VAL A 23 -12.68 -33.75 20.93
N ARG A 24 -11.83 -34.37 20.11
CA ARG A 24 -11.07 -35.58 20.49
C ARG A 24 -9.86 -35.24 21.38
N ARG A 25 -10.07 -35.18 22.70
CA ARG A 25 -8.99 -35.37 23.67
C ARG A 25 -8.36 -36.76 23.46
N ARG A 26 -7.03 -36.83 23.27
CA ARG A 26 -6.24 -38.02 23.62
C ARG A 26 -5.52 -37.77 24.95
N SER A 27 -5.51 -38.77 25.80
CA SER A 27 -4.99 -38.70 27.17
C SER A 27 -3.46 -38.74 27.21
N SER A 28 -2.89 -38.01 28.16
CA SER A 28 -1.47 -38.00 28.49
C SER A 28 -0.93 -39.36 28.95
N GLN A 29 0.33 -39.65 28.62
CA GLN A 29 1.23 -40.38 29.53
C GLN A 29 2.46 -39.50 29.80
N HIS A 30 3.00 -39.60 31.02
CA HIS A 30 4.17 -38.83 31.44
C HIS A 30 5.47 -39.49 31.00
N CYS A 31 6.51 -38.68 30.77
CA CYS A 31 7.82 -38.98 31.35
C CYS A 31 8.60 -37.68 31.64
N ARG A 32 9.48 -37.70 32.65
CA ARG A 32 10.34 -36.56 33.04
C ARG A 32 11.76 -36.72 32.48
N PRO A 33 12.53 -35.63 32.33
CA PRO A 33 13.82 -35.65 31.63
C PRO A 33 14.96 -36.30 32.45
N ARG A 34 16.02 -36.71 31.75
CA ARG A 34 17.35 -36.96 32.31
C ARG A 34 18.43 -36.41 31.38
N SER A 35 19.54 -35.99 31.99
CA SER A 35 20.71 -35.37 31.37
C SER A 35 21.94 -36.29 31.45
N ALA A 36 23.09 -35.78 30.97
CA ALA A 36 24.46 -36.29 31.13
C ALA A 36 24.99 -37.37 30.14
N CYS A 37 25.59 -36.86 29.05
CA CYS A 37 27.03 -36.92 28.71
C CYS A 37 27.87 -38.25 28.72
N LEU A 38 28.87 -38.24 27.82
CA LEU A 38 30.09 -39.06 27.71
C LEU A 38 30.04 -40.42 26.96
N GLN A 39 31.20 -40.74 26.36
CA GLN A 39 31.49 -41.81 25.39
C GLN A 39 32.39 -42.91 26.04
N PRO A 40 33.18 -43.75 25.33
CA PRO A 40 33.10 -44.28 23.94
C PRO A 40 33.31 -45.82 23.85
N THR A 41 33.05 -46.43 22.68
CA THR A 41 33.62 -47.76 22.34
C THR A 41 34.13 -47.87 20.90
N ARG A 42 35.31 -48.48 20.75
CA ARG A 42 35.92 -48.93 19.48
C ARG A 42 35.16 -50.19 18.98
N GLY A 43 35.13 -50.58 17.70
CA GLY A 43 35.82 -50.10 16.49
C GLY A 43 36.42 -51.28 15.70
N ARG A 44 36.52 -51.19 14.36
CA ARG A 44 37.26 -52.17 13.53
C ARG A 44 38.20 -51.48 12.53
N ARG A 45 39.35 -52.10 12.27
CA ARG A 45 40.43 -51.67 11.36
C ARG A 45 40.60 -52.69 10.23
N LEU A 46 41.08 -52.23 9.07
CA LEU A 46 42.26 -52.68 8.29
C LEU A 46 42.17 -51.92 6.95
N ARG A 47 43.11 -51.03 6.55
CA ARG A 47 44.56 -51.20 6.20
C ARG A 47 44.78 -52.03 4.94
N ILE A 48 45.75 -51.76 4.04
CA ILE A 48 46.67 -50.63 3.72
C ILE A 48 47.22 -50.95 2.31
N ARG A 49 47.40 -49.98 1.39
CA ARG A 49 48.69 -49.74 0.69
C ARG A 49 48.71 -48.49 -0.19
N VAL A 50 49.93 -47.97 -0.36
CA VAL A 50 50.35 -46.86 -1.22
C VAL A 50 51.53 -47.38 -2.05
N SER A 51 51.72 -46.83 -3.25
CA SER A 51 52.98 -46.88 -4.01
C SER A 51 53.19 -45.53 -4.71
N ALA A 52 54.44 -45.07 -4.79
CA ALA A 52 54.79 -43.76 -5.33
C ALA A 52 56.10 -43.81 -6.15
N ALA A 53 56.26 -42.81 -7.02
CA ALA A 53 57.51 -42.31 -7.64
C ALA A 53 57.15 -40.88 -8.15
N ASP A 54 57.83 -39.78 -7.81
CA ASP A 54 59.25 -39.40 -8.03
C ASP A 54 59.55 -39.04 -9.50
N SER A 55 60.35 -38.02 -9.87
CA SER A 55 61.24 -37.09 -9.13
C SER A 55 61.41 -35.77 -9.97
N VAL A 56 62.11 -34.66 -9.65
CA VAL A 56 62.70 -33.97 -8.46
C VAL A 56 63.29 -32.61 -8.97
N ASN A 57 63.58 -31.63 -8.08
CA ASN A 57 64.47 -30.42 -8.19
C ASN A 57 63.82 -29.02 -7.98
N ASN A 58 64.48 -27.98 -7.43
CA ASN A 58 65.51 -27.97 -6.36
C ASN A 58 65.74 -26.57 -5.71
N THR A 59 65.07 -26.28 -4.58
CA THR A 59 65.61 -25.53 -3.40
C THR A 59 66.14 -24.05 -3.59
N PRO A 60 66.77 -23.32 -2.61
CA PRO A 60 66.12 -22.09 -2.08
C PRO A 60 67.02 -20.86 -1.68
N SER A 61 66.41 -19.77 -1.18
CA SER A 61 66.92 -18.82 -0.14
C SER A 61 65.86 -17.71 0.11
N ALA A 62 65.32 -17.50 1.32
CA ALA A 62 65.84 -16.73 2.49
C ALA A 62 65.51 -15.21 2.42
N ALA A 63 65.20 -14.46 3.50
CA ALA A 63 64.71 -14.76 4.87
C ALA A 63 64.27 -13.44 5.60
N ILE A 64 63.79 -13.55 6.85
CA ILE A 64 63.72 -12.49 7.91
C ILE A 64 62.58 -11.44 7.86
N ASN A 65 61.68 -11.53 8.86
CA ASN A 65 61.17 -10.52 9.84
C ASN A 65 61.44 -9.00 9.62
N SER A 66 60.67 -8.04 10.18
CA SER A 66 59.34 -8.04 10.85
C SER A 66 58.89 -6.59 11.18
N SER A 67 57.59 -6.42 11.46
CA SER A 67 57.00 -5.50 12.47
C SER A 67 57.12 -3.96 12.36
N ALA A 68 56.04 -3.33 12.87
CA ALA A 68 55.93 -2.01 13.50
C ALA A 68 55.65 -0.76 12.63
N SER A 69 54.56 -0.09 13.02
CA SER A 69 54.04 1.21 12.60
C SER A 69 54.78 2.41 13.22
N ILE A 70 54.78 3.56 12.55
CA ILE A 70 54.81 4.92 13.13
C ILE A 70 54.38 5.96 12.06
N ALA A 71 53.75 7.04 12.50
CA ALA A 71 53.54 8.29 11.75
C ALA A 71 54.13 9.44 12.62
N PRO A 72 54.62 10.59 12.09
CA PRO A 72 53.75 11.57 11.40
C PRO A 72 54.40 12.53 10.34
N ASP A 73 53.51 13.21 9.60
CA ASP A 73 53.47 14.64 9.18
C ASP A 73 54.68 15.45 8.59
N ASN A 74 54.31 16.30 7.61
CA ASN A 74 54.74 17.68 7.30
C ASN A 74 55.79 18.00 6.19
N LYS A 75 55.60 19.20 5.59
CA LYS A 75 56.41 19.98 4.60
C LYS A 75 56.27 19.52 3.12
N GLN A 76 56.28 20.40 2.09
CA GLN A 76 56.53 21.86 2.00
C GLN A 76 56.00 22.49 0.66
N LYS A 77 55.52 23.75 0.68
CA LYS A 77 55.54 24.80 -0.43
C LYS A 77 54.85 24.50 -1.80
N THR A 78 54.48 25.44 -2.69
CA THR A 78 54.56 26.93 -2.76
C THR A 78 53.40 27.54 -3.61
N GLN A 79 53.13 28.84 -3.42
CA GLN A 79 52.31 29.75 -4.28
C GLN A 79 53.23 30.73 -5.07
N PRO A 80 52.78 31.78 -5.83
CA PRO A 80 51.43 32.38 -6.07
C PRO A 80 50.95 32.15 -7.53
N ALA A 81 50.26 32.98 -8.34
CA ALA A 81 49.72 34.38 -8.37
C ALA A 81 48.72 34.51 -9.58
N SER A 82 48.12 35.66 -9.95
CA SER A 82 47.26 36.67 -9.26
C SER A 82 46.84 37.78 -10.27
N GLU A 83 45.57 38.23 -10.27
CA GLU A 83 44.98 39.51 -10.80
C GLU A 83 43.57 39.27 -11.39
N SER A 84 42.60 40.21 -11.43
CA SER A 84 42.29 41.39 -10.59
C SER A 84 40.78 41.78 -10.78
N SER A 85 40.21 42.63 -9.92
CA SER A 85 38.76 43.02 -9.95
C SER A 85 38.55 44.49 -10.35
N PRO A 86 37.31 44.94 -10.69
CA PRO A 86 36.56 45.71 -9.68
C PRO A 86 35.01 45.68 -9.72
N VAL A 87 34.44 45.39 -8.55
CA VAL A 87 33.27 45.99 -7.85
C VAL A 87 32.61 47.26 -8.45
N ASN A 88 31.25 47.31 -8.59
CA ASN A 88 30.36 48.18 -7.77
C ASN A 88 28.81 48.13 -8.00
N ARG A 89 28.06 48.09 -6.87
CA ARG A 89 26.82 48.84 -6.48
C ARG A 89 25.46 48.79 -7.25
N ARG A 90 24.39 48.81 -6.42
CA ARG A 90 22.98 49.29 -6.61
C ARG A 90 22.03 48.41 -7.47
N SER A 91 20.69 48.55 -7.40
CA SER A 91 19.74 48.45 -6.25
C SER A 91 18.29 48.79 -6.69
N SER A 92 17.31 47.96 -6.31
CA SER A 92 15.85 48.26 -6.13
C SER A 92 14.93 48.61 -7.34
N SER A 93 13.63 48.33 -7.14
CA SER A 93 12.44 48.54 -8.02
C SER A 93 12.30 47.57 -9.22
N GLY A 94 11.09 47.15 -9.63
CA GLY A 94 9.73 47.51 -9.19
C GLY A 94 8.70 46.36 -9.24
N THR A 95 7.42 46.68 -8.99
CA THR A 95 6.28 45.75 -8.76
C THR A 95 5.56 45.29 -10.04
N PRO A 96 4.82 44.16 -10.00
CA PRO A 96 3.91 43.72 -11.06
C PRO A 96 2.43 44.05 -10.77
N GLU A 97 1.79 44.78 -11.70
CA GLU A 97 0.34 45.05 -11.79
C GLU A 97 0.02 45.34 -13.28
N GLN A 98 -1.18 45.12 -13.83
CA GLN A 98 -2.35 44.31 -13.44
C GLN A 98 -3.22 44.12 -14.72
N SER A 99 -4.34 43.37 -14.64
CA SER A 99 -5.49 43.46 -15.58
C SER A 99 -5.27 42.94 -17.03
N MET A 100 -6.27 42.71 -17.89
CA MET A 100 -7.67 42.24 -17.75
C MET A 100 -8.25 41.93 -19.16
N LEU A 101 -9.43 41.26 -19.22
CA LEU A 101 -10.40 41.23 -20.35
C LEU A 101 -9.92 40.55 -21.66
N SER A 102 -10.65 39.55 -22.21
CA SER A 102 -11.80 39.63 -23.15
C SER A 102 -11.42 40.13 -24.56
N SER A 103 -12.07 39.73 -25.67
CA SER A 103 -13.35 39.03 -25.86
C SER A 103 -13.46 38.38 -27.26
N GLU A 104 -14.38 37.42 -27.39
CA GLU A 104 -15.22 37.09 -28.57
C GLU A 104 -14.65 36.79 -29.99
N ASN A 105 -15.10 35.64 -30.52
CA ASN A 105 -15.69 35.37 -31.84
C ASN A 105 -15.09 35.96 -33.14
N GLY A 106 -14.74 35.07 -34.08
CA GLY A 106 -14.58 35.39 -35.50
C GLY A 106 -14.66 34.15 -36.40
N LEU A 107 -15.69 34.06 -37.25
CA LEU A 107 -15.83 33.08 -38.35
C LEU A 107 -15.67 33.83 -39.68
N ILE A 108 -14.64 33.52 -40.46
CA ILE A 108 -14.53 33.88 -41.89
C ILE A 108 -13.80 32.73 -42.61
N ASP A 109 -14.27 32.37 -43.80
CA ASP A 109 -13.69 31.35 -44.68
C ASP A 109 -12.40 31.82 -45.39
N GLY A 110 -11.59 30.88 -45.87
CA GLY A 110 -10.44 31.15 -46.72
C GLY A 110 -9.90 29.89 -47.39
N GLU A 111 -10.13 29.75 -48.69
CA GLU A 111 -9.43 28.79 -49.54
C GLU A 111 -8.02 29.31 -49.84
N ASP A 112 -7.02 28.43 -49.90
CA ASP A 112 -5.72 28.75 -50.47
C ASP A 112 -5.13 27.50 -51.17
N ASP A 113 -4.53 27.69 -52.35
CA ASP A 113 -4.33 26.65 -53.37
C ASP A 113 -2.84 26.39 -53.66
N VAL A 114 -2.37 25.15 -53.48
CA VAL A 114 -0.96 24.75 -53.67
C VAL A 114 -0.89 23.37 -54.35
N PRO A 115 -0.10 23.20 -55.44
CA PRO A 115 -0.48 22.27 -56.51
C PRO A 115 0.04 20.84 -56.39
N ARG A 116 -0.63 19.93 -57.12
CA ARG A 116 -0.19 18.54 -57.35
C ARG A 116 0.92 18.45 -58.42
N PRO A 117 2.06 17.78 -58.16
CA PRO A 117 3.00 17.43 -59.21
C PRO A 117 2.57 16.15 -59.95
N SER A 118 2.27 16.24 -61.24
CA SER A 118 2.01 15.08 -62.10
C SER A 118 3.30 14.61 -62.77
N PHE A 119 3.76 13.40 -62.47
CA PHE A 119 4.85 12.73 -63.20
C PHE A 119 4.35 11.45 -63.88
N PHE A 120 4.59 11.36 -65.19
CA PHE A 120 4.37 10.13 -65.96
C PHE A 120 5.52 9.14 -65.73
N GLY A 121 5.17 7.88 -65.47
CA GLY A 121 6.08 6.74 -65.37
C GLY A 121 5.44 5.50 -66.01
N PRO A 122 6.23 4.53 -66.51
CA PRO A 122 5.76 3.57 -67.51
C PRO A 122 4.82 2.48 -66.96
N SER A 123 3.92 2.02 -67.83
CA SER A 123 3.01 0.90 -67.60
C SER A 123 3.76 -0.44 -67.45
N MET A 124 3.61 -1.10 -66.31
CA MET A 124 3.99 -2.50 -66.11
C MET A 124 2.87 -3.45 -66.58
N PRO A 125 3.20 -4.68 -67.03
CA PRO A 125 2.25 -5.59 -67.66
C PRO A 125 1.29 -6.26 -66.67
N SER A 126 0.11 -6.65 -67.17
CA SER A 126 -0.92 -7.41 -66.46
C SER A 126 -0.49 -8.86 -66.20
N GLY A 127 0.43 -9.06 -65.26
CA GLY A 127 0.87 -10.38 -64.80
C GLY A 127 -0.19 -11.07 -63.95
N ASN A 128 -0.78 -12.15 -64.46
CA ASN A 128 -1.81 -12.94 -63.77
C ASN A 128 -1.19 -13.75 -62.61
N GLN A 129 -1.09 -13.16 -61.42
CA GLN A 129 -0.63 -13.89 -60.23
C GLN A 129 -1.74 -14.86 -59.75
N PRO A 130 -1.41 -16.15 -59.49
CA PRO A 130 -2.37 -17.05 -58.87
C PRO A 130 -2.70 -16.56 -57.47
N ALA A 131 -3.98 -16.57 -57.10
CA ALA A 131 -4.42 -16.23 -55.75
C ALA A 131 -3.73 -17.16 -54.75
N ALA A 132 -2.82 -16.60 -53.93
CA ALA A 132 -2.11 -17.36 -52.92
C ALA A 132 -3.11 -17.94 -51.92
N MET A 133 -3.34 -19.24 -51.97
CA MET A 133 -4.21 -19.91 -51.01
C MET A 133 -3.68 -19.63 -49.60
N ILE A 134 -4.52 -19.04 -48.76
CA ILE A 134 -4.26 -18.88 -47.33
C ILE A 134 -4.28 -20.28 -46.73
N SER A 135 -3.12 -20.94 -46.75
CA SER A 135 -2.96 -22.28 -46.20
C SER A 135 -3.29 -22.24 -44.71
N PRO A 136 -4.25 -23.06 -44.23
CA PRO A 136 -4.72 -22.98 -42.86
C PRO A 136 -3.57 -23.28 -41.89
N LEU A 137 -3.31 -22.34 -40.97
CA LEU A 137 -2.23 -22.38 -39.98
C LEU A 137 -2.02 -23.79 -39.42
N GLY A 138 -0.82 -24.33 -39.65
CA GLY A 138 -0.53 -25.75 -39.49
C GLY A 138 -0.70 -26.29 -38.06
N PRO A 139 -0.81 -27.63 -37.89
CA PRO A 139 -1.09 -28.26 -36.60
C PRO A 139 -0.15 -27.85 -35.45
N GLU A 140 1.11 -27.55 -35.76
CA GLU A 140 2.12 -27.07 -34.82
C GLU A 140 1.72 -25.78 -34.08
N LEU A 141 1.12 -24.81 -34.78
CA LEU A 141 0.60 -23.60 -34.13
C LEU A 141 -0.67 -23.86 -33.31
N ARG A 142 -1.42 -24.93 -33.61
CA ARG A 142 -2.57 -25.33 -32.79
C ARG A 142 -2.14 -25.97 -31.46
N LYS A 143 -1.03 -26.73 -31.42
CA LYS A 143 -0.48 -27.28 -30.16
C LYS A 143 -0.10 -26.16 -29.18
N LYS A 144 0.64 -25.15 -29.65
CA LYS A 144 1.14 -24.00 -28.85
C LYS A 144 0.06 -22.99 -28.41
N SER A 145 -1.22 -23.37 -28.43
CA SER A 145 -2.35 -22.42 -28.32
C SER A 145 -3.37 -22.69 -27.23
N TRP A 146 -3.31 -23.79 -26.48
CA TRP A 146 -4.41 -24.12 -25.55
C TRP A 146 -4.42 -23.22 -24.31
N ALA A 147 -3.28 -23.04 -23.63
CA ALA A 147 -3.19 -22.23 -22.41
C ALA A 147 -3.51 -20.74 -22.71
N LEU A 148 -3.09 -20.25 -23.88
CA LEU A 148 -3.43 -18.91 -24.37
C LEU A 148 -4.94 -18.68 -24.58
N ARG A 149 -5.77 -19.73 -24.73
CA ARG A 149 -7.24 -19.59 -24.81
C ARG A 149 -7.88 -19.26 -23.47
N SER A 150 -7.19 -19.60 -22.38
CA SER A 150 -7.61 -19.35 -20.99
C SER A 150 -7.10 -18.02 -20.44
N VAL A 151 -6.38 -17.23 -21.24
CA VAL A 151 -6.10 -15.81 -20.97
C VAL A 151 -7.25 -14.98 -21.53
N ILE A 152 -7.79 -14.07 -20.73
CA ILE A 152 -9.08 -13.41 -20.93
C ILE A 152 -8.89 -11.89 -20.86
N LYS A 153 -9.51 -11.13 -21.79
CA LYS A 153 -9.48 -9.66 -21.72
C LYS A 153 -10.57 -9.15 -20.79
N VAL A 154 -10.20 -8.32 -19.82
CA VAL A 154 -11.09 -7.64 -18.88
C VAL A 154 -11.38 -6.23 -19.39
N PHE A 155 -12.62 -5.78 -19.23
CA PHE A 155 -13.08 -4.42 -19.45
C PHE A 155 -13.79 -3.94 -18.18
N SER A 156 -13.26 -2.91 -17.53
CA SER A 156 -13.79 -2.38 -16.26
C SER A 156 -14.16 -0.90 -16.43
N THR A 157 -15.44 -0.60 -16.26
CA THR A 157 -15.96 0.77 -16.13
C THR A 157 -15.93 1.15 -14.67
N LYS A 158 -15.22 2.22 -14.32
CA LYS A 158 -14.86 2.61 -12.94
C LYS A 158 -15.31 4.02 -12.61
N VAL A 159 -15.68 4.21 -11.34
CA VAL A 159 -16.06 5.50 -10.76
C VAL A 159 -15.41 5.61 -9.38
N GLU A 160 -14.44 6.50 -9.23
CA GLU A 160 -13.69 6.71 -7.97
C GLU A 160 -14.36 7.79 -7.11
N PRO A 161 -14.38 7.69 -5.78
CA PRO A 161 -14.86 8.79 -4.93
C PRO A 161 -13.88 9.99 -4.92
N ASN A 162 -14.40 11.20 -4.82
CA ASN A 162 -13.61 12.42 -4.67
C ASN A 162 -13.31 12.68 -3.19
N TYR A 163 -12.15 12.27 -2.68
CA TYR A 163 -11.78 12.54 -1.28
C TYR A 163 -11.60 14.03 -0.94
N GLY A 164 -11.38 14.91 -1.92
CA GLY A 164 -11.33 16.37 -1.71
C GLY A 164 -12.71 17.01 -1.54
N GLN A 165 -13.75 16.39 -2.14
CA GLN A 165 -15.16 16.76 -1.98
C GLN A 165 -16.00 15.47 -1.81
N PRO A 166 -15.98 14.84 -0.61
CA PRO A 166 -16.49 13.47 -0.38
C PRO A 166 -17.94 13.16 -0.77
N TRP A 167 -18.77 14.17 -0.97
CA TRP A 167 -20.12 14.05 -1.54
C TRP A 167 -20.15 13.78 -3.05
N GLN A 168 -19.01 13.87 -3.74
CA GLN A 168 -18.89 13.68 -5.18
C GLN A 168 -18.16 12.40 -5.56
N MET A 169 -18.49 11.91 -6.75
CA MET A 169 -17.71 10.91 -7.47
C MET A 169 -16.95 11.56 -8.64
N LEU A 170 -15.76 11.08 -8.93
CA LEU A 170 -14.96 11.52 -10.07
C LEU A 170 -15.56 11.00 -11.40
N PRO A 171 -15.30 11.67 -12.54
CA PRO A 171 -15.81 11.27 -13.84
C PRO A 171 -15.52 9.80 -14.18
N GLN A 172 -16.52 9.10 -14.71
CA GLN A 172 -16.45 7.69 -15.06
C GLN A 172 -15.34 7.42 -16.10
N ARG A 173 -14.53 6.39 -15.86
CA ARG A 173 -13.43 5.97 -16.75
C ARG A 173 -13.58 4.51 -17.16
N SER A 174 -13.13 4.18 -18.37
CA SER A 174 -13.02 2.79 -18.83
C SER A 174 -11.56 2.35 -18.84
N SER A 175 -11.30 1.12 -18.42
CA SER A 175 -9.97 0.52 -18.38
C SER A 175 -10.01 -0.92 -18.89
N THR A 176 -8.89 -1.42 -19.42
CA THR A 176 -8.74 -2.82 -19.83
C THR A 176 -7.54 -3.46 -19.15
N ALA A 177 -7.69 -4.73 -18.79
CA ALA A 177 -6.67 -5.55 -18.13
C ALA A 177 -6.76 -7.00 -18.64
N SER A 178 -5.96 -7.87 -18.06
CA SER A 178 -5.98 -9.31 -18.34
C SER A 178 -6.49 -10.10 -17.14
N ALA A 179 -6.98 -11.30 -17.40
CA ALA A 179 -7.38 -12.30 -16.39
C ALA A 179 -7.04 -13.69 -16.93
N PHE A 180 -7.11 -14.72 -16.09
CA PHE A 180 -7.05 -16.11 -16.57
C PHE A 180 -7.88 -17.07 -15.73
N VAL A 181 -8.19 -18.23 -16.31
CA VAL A 181 -8.98 -19.28 -15.66
C VAL A 181 -8.13 -20.04 -14.64
N VAL A 182 -8.60 -20.06 -13.39
CA VAL A 182 -8.00 -20.86 -12.30
C VAL A 182 -8.90 -22.03 -11.87
N SER A 183 -10.21 -21.96 -12.10
CA SER A 183 -11.11 -23.12 -11.98
C SER A 183 -12.28 -23.03 -12.96
N THR A 184 -12.52 -24.09 -13.73
CA THR A 184 -13.73 -24.23 -14.56
C THR A 184 -14.92 -24.81 -13.79
N GLU A 185 -14.65 -25.56 -12.71
CA GLU A 185 -15.68 -26.14 -11.84
C GLU A 185 -16.34 -25.03 -11.00
N LYS A 186 -15.53 -24.24 -10.28
CA LYS A 186 -15.98 -23.09 -9.49
C LYS A 186 -16.17 -21.82 -10.33
N ARG A 187 -15.90 -21.89 -11.64
CA ARG A 187 -16.01 -20.77 -12.60
C ARG A 187 -15.20 -19.53 -12.16
N HIS A 188 -14.01 -19.75 -11.63
CA HIS A 188 -13.12 -18.69 -11.12
C HIS A 188 -12.13 -18.22 -12.20
N LEU A 189 -12.13 -16.90 -12.42
CA LEU A 189 -11.10 -16.13 -13.11
C LEU A 189 -10.28 -15.35 -12.08
N LEU A 190 -8.96 -15.33 -12.22
CA LEU A 190 -8.05 -14.50 -11.42
C LEU A 190 -7.58 -13.28 -12.24
N THR A 191 -7.46 -12.12 -11.59
CA THR A 191 -6.91 -10.86 -12.15
C THR A 191 -6.29 -10.03 -11.02
N ASN A 192 -5.81 -8.81 -11.31
CA ASN A 192 -5.37 -7.89 -10.25
C ASN A 192 -6.54 -7.14 -9.60
N ALA A 193 -6.39 -6.73 -8.32
CA ALA A 193 -7.39 -5.89 -7.66
C ALA A 193 -7.55 -4.55 -8.41
N HIS A 194 -6.44 -3.87 -8.74
CA HIS A 194 -6.49 -2.59 -9.46
C HIS A 194 -7.16 -2.68 -10.85
N ALA A 195 -7.28 -3.88 -11.43
CA ALA A 195 -8.02 -4.09 -12.68
C ALA A 195 -9.53 -3.88 -12.50
N VAL A 196 -10.08 -4.17 -11.33
CA VAL A 196 -11.54 -4.19 -11.06
C VAL A 196 -12.00 -3.30 -9.90
N SER A 197 -11.10 -2.82 -9.03
CA SER A 197 -11.46 -1.92 -7.93
C SER A 197 -12.24 -0.70 -8.41
N ASN A 198 -13.29 -0.36 -7.66
CA ASN A 198 -14.22 0.75 -7.93
C ASN A 198 -14.96 0.62 -9.27
N ALA A 199 -15.10 -0.59 -9.82
CA ALA A 199 -15.87 -0.83 -11.04
C ALA A 199 -17.39 -0.85 -10.79
N THR A 200 -18.12 -0.06 -11.57
CA THR A 200 -19.59 -0.11 -11.65
C THR A 200 -20.08 -1.18 -12.62
N ALA A 201 -19.26 -1.57 -13.59
CA ALA A 201 -19.50 -2.72 -14.46
C ALA A 201 -18.17 -3.38 -14.89
N VAL A 202 -18.14 -4.71 -14.86
CA VAL A 202 -17.03 -5.53 -15.38
C VAL A 202 -17.55 -6.48 -16.45
N TYR A 203 -16.83 -6.54 -17.56
CA TYR A 203 -17.06 -7.48 -18.66
C TYR A 203 -15.77 -8.19 -19.03
N VAL A 204 -15.89 -9.41 -19.52
CA VAL A 204 -14.77 -10.21 -20.02
C VAL A 204 -14.99 -10.68 -21.46
N ARG A 205 -13.90 -10.90 -22.21
CA ARG A 205 -13.94 -11.40 -23.59
C ARG A 205 -12.84 -12.42 -23.83
N ARG A 206 -13.19 -13.50 -24.53
CA ARG A 206 -12.28 -14.60 -24.87
C ARG A 206 -11.42 -14.27 -26.12
N PRO A 207 -10.23 -14.88 -26.25
CA PRO A 207 -9.49 -14.89 -27.52
C PRO A 207 -10.37 -15.41 -28.65
N GLY A 208 -10.37 -14.72 -29.80
CA GLY A 208 -11.15 -15.13 -30.98
C GLY A 208 -12.66 -14.94 -30.89
N MET A 209 -13.18 -14.24 -29.87
CA MET A 209 -14.60 -13.86 -29.77
C MET A 209 -14.79 -12.35 -29.76
N ALA A 210 -15.83 -11.85 -30.44
CA ALA A 210 -16.27 -10.46 -30.33
C ALA A 210 -17.18 -10.21 -29.11
N ARG A 211 -18.02 -11.21 -28.74
CA ARG A 211 -19.01 -11.11 -27.64
C ARG A 211 -18.32 -10.88 -26.29
N LYS A 212 -18.65 -9.77 -25.64
CA LYS A 212 -18.37 -9.54 -24.21
C LYS A 212 -19.41 -10.25 -23.34
N PHE A 213 -18.97 -10.79 -22.22
CA PHE A 213 -19.78 -11.44 -21.20
C PHE A 213 -19.71 -10.62 -19.91
N ARG A 214 -20.80 -10.49 -19.16
CA ARG A 214 -20.77 -9.82 -17.85
C ARG A 214 -19.99 -10.69 -16.86
N ALA A 215 -19.11 -10.07 -16.08
CA ALA A 215 -18.43 -10.72 -14.97
C ALA A 215 -18.94 -10.14 -13.64
N GLN A 216 -18.87 -10.94 -12.59
CA GLN A 216 -19.10 -10.52 -11.20
C GLN A 216 -17.77 -10.63 -10.44
N ILE A 217 -17.46 -9.63 -9.61
CA ILE A 217 -16.31 -9.68 -8.69
C ILE A 217 -16.77 -10.44 -7.44
N ILE A 218 -16.00 -11.44 -7.01
CA ILE A 218 -16.34 -12.27 -5.84
C ILE A 218 -15.53 -11.85 -4.61
N CYS A 219 -14.24 -11.53 -4.79
CA CYS A 219 -13.35 -11.08 -3.72
C CYS A 219 -12.24 -10.17 -4.27
N GLU A 220 -11.89 -9.10 -3.54
CA GLU A 220 -10.79 -8.17 -3.86
C GLU A 220 -9.72 -8.16 -2.76
N GLY A 221 -8.57 -8.78 -3.03
CA GLY A 221 -7.36 -8.70 -2.21
C GLY A 221 -6.58 -7.41 -2.47
N LYS A 222 -7.13 -6.24 -2.09
CA LYS A 222 -6.50 -4.92 -2.34
C LYS A 222 -5.10 -4.75 -1.73
N MET A 223 -4.76 -5.49 -0.67
CA MET A 223 -3.40 -5.47 -0.10
C MET A 223 -2.38 -6.20 -0.97
N CYS A 224 -2.75 -7.36 -1.53
CA CYS A 224 -1.92 -8.24 -2.37
C CYS A 224 -2.15 -8.04 -3.89
N ASP A 225 -2.97 -7.06 -4.27
CA ASP A 225 -3.36 -6.75 -5.65
C ASP A 225 -3.91 -7.95 -6.47
N LEU A 226 -4.78 -8.76 -5.85
CA LEU A 226 -5.47 -9.88 -6.49
C LEU A 226 -7.00 -9.68 -6.46
N ALA A 227 -7.71 -10.21 -7.45
CA ALA A 227 -9.17 -10.30 -7.41
C ALA A 227 -9.70 -11.55 -8.12
N LEU A 228 -10.74 -12.16 -7.54
CA LEU A 228 -11.49 -13.27 -8.13
C LEU A 228 -12.76 -12.75 -8.80
N MET A 229 -13.06 -13.30 -9.98
CA MET A 229 -14.28 -13.04 -10.74
C MET A 229 -14.94 -14.34 -11.20
N THR A 230 -16.26 -14.28 -11.45
CA THR A 230 -17.00 -15.35 -12.14
C THR A 230 -17.83 -14.83 -13.31
N VAL A 231 -18.32 -15.75 -14.14
CA VAL A 231 -19.21 -15.52 -15.28
C VAL A 231 -20.31 -16.56 -15.25
N GLU A 232 -21.56 -16.12 -15.19
CA GLU A 232 -22.74 -17.02 -15.13
C GLU A 232 -23.01 -17.72 -16.47
N ASP A 233 -22.74 -17.06 -17.59
CA ASP A 233 -23.06 -17.54 -18.95
C ASP A 233 -22.19 -18.74 -19.37
N ASP A 234 -22.83 -19.90 -19.55
CA ASP A 234 -22.21 -21.16 -19.96
C ASP A 234 -21.44 -21.08 -21.28
N ALA A 235 -21.86 -20.23 -22.23
CA ALA A 235 -21.15 -20.09 -23.51
C ALA A 235 -19.80 -19.38 -23.37
N PHE A 236 -19.55 -18.68 -22.25
CA PHE A 236 -18.20 -18.25 -21.89
C PHE A 236 -17.31 -19.46 -21.58
N TRP A 237 -17.79 -20.41 -20.77
CA TRP A 237 -16.99 -21.56 -20.33
C TRP A 237 -16.83 -22.62 -21.43
N LEU A 238 -17.94 -23.02 -22.05
CA LEU A 238 -18.01 -24.11 -23.03
C LEU A 238 -17.55 -23.68 -24.44
N GLY A 239 -17.72 -22.40 -24.78
CA GLY A 239 -17.58 -21.90 -26.15
C GLY A 239 -18.88 -21.98 -26.96
N PRO A 240 -18.83 -21.76 -28.28
CA PRO A 240 -20.03 -21.76 -29.12
C PRO A 240 -20.55 -23.19 -29.29
N SER A 241 -21.61 -23.53 -28.56
CA SER A 241 -22.34 -24.80 -28.75
C SER A 241 -23.18 -24.72 -30.04
N GLY A 242 -22.54 -25.00 -31.18
CA GLY A 242 -23.19 -24.86 -32.49
C GLY A 242 -22.26 -24.95 -33.69
N SER A 243 -21.83 -26.15 -34.05
CA SER A 243 -21.52 -26.50 -35.44
C SER A 243 -21.73 -28.00 -35.65
N THR A 244 -22.93 -28.37 -36.08
CA THR A 244 -23.28 -29.75 -36.46
C THR A 244 -22.74 -30.13 -37.84
N ASN A 245 -22.15 -29.18 -38.57
CA ASN A 245 -21.87 -29.28 -40.00
C ASN A 245 -20.35 -29.33 -40.29
N GLY A 246 -19.61 -30.20 -39.58
CA GLY A 246 -18.25 -30.63 -39.91
C GLY A 246 -17.11 -29.59 -39.78
N ALA A 247 -17.43 -28.29 -39.71
CA ALA A 247 -16.45 -27.20 -39.70
C ALA A 247 -16.59 -26.35 -38.42
N THR A 248 -15.98 -26.79 -37.32
CA THR A 248 -15.97 -26.06 -36.04
C THR A 248 -14.73 -25.19 -35.93
N SER A 249 -14.79 -23.98 -36.48
CA SER A 249 -13.69 -22.99 -36.45
C SER A 249 -13.62 -22.17 -35.15
N GLY A 250 -14.63 -22.27 -34.28
CA GLY A 250 -14.69 -21.55 -33.00
C GLY A 250 -13.77 -22.14 -31.91
N PRO A 251 -13.37 -21.33 -30.91
CA PRO A 251 -12.60 -21.82 -29.77
C PRO A 251 -13.48 -22.68 -28.85
N GLY A 252 -13.09 -23.95 -28.67
CA GLY A 252 -13.74 -24.91 -27.75
C GLY A 252 -13.63 -24.53 -26.25
N PRO A 253 -13.93 -25.45 -25.32
CA PRO A 253 -14.06 -25.14 -23.90
C PRO A 253 -12.77 -24.59 -23.29
N LEU A 254 -12.94 -23.71 -22.30
CA LEU A 254 -11.86 -23.21 -21.45
C LEU A 254 -11.31 -24.32 -20.55
N LYS A 255 -10.07 -24.14 -20.08
CA LYS A 255 -9.38 -25.02 -19.13
C LYS A 255 -8.69 -24.20 -18.04
N PRO A 256 -8.59 -24.67 -16.80
CA PRO A 256 -7.76 -24.00 -15.80
C PRO A 256 -6.28 -24.04 -16.21
N LEU A 257 -5.53 -23.04 -15.74
CA LEU A 257 -4.07 -23.05 -15.74
C LEU A 257 -3.59 -23.57 -14.38
N ASN A 258 -2.44 -24.26 -14.36
CA ASN A 258 -1.90 -24.89 -13.16
C ASN A 258 -0.83 -24.00 -12.55
N PHE A 259 -0.83 -23.81 -11.23
CA PHE A 259 0.23 -23.08 -10.56
C PHE A 259 1.45 -23.98 -10.27
N VAL A 260 2.63 -23.40 -10.33
CA VAL A 260 3.88 -23.97 -9.81
C VAL A 260 4.41 -23.09 -8.67
N ASP A 261 5.29 -23.64 -7.84
CA ASP A 261 5.96 -22.87 -6.80
C ASP A 261 6.95 -21.84 -7.39
N VAL A 262 7.53 -21.01 -6.54
CA VAL A 262 8.44 -19.91 -6.92
C VAL A 262 9.64 -20.44 -7.70
N PRO A 263 9.82 -20.05 -8.98
CA PRO A 263 10.90 -20.57 -9.83
C PRO A 263 12.29 -20.14 -9.34
N GLU A 264 13.30 -20.88 -9.78
CA GLU A 264 14.72 -20.49 -9.65
C GLU A 264 15.04 -19.23 -10.48
N LEU A 265 16.14 -18.57 -10.14
CA LEU A 265 16.65 -17.44 -10.94
C LEU A 265 17.10 -17.94 -12.33
N GLN A 266 17.14 -17.04 -13.31
CA GLN A 266 17.51 -17.30 -14.70
C GLN A 266 16.56 -18.23 -15.49
N VAL A 267 15.57 -18.86 -14.85
CA VAL A 267 14.55 -19.68 -15.52
C VAL A 267 13.72 -18.83 -16.50
N PRO A 268 13.49 -19.28 -17.75
CA PRO A 268 12.65 -18.57 -18.72
C PRO A 268 11.20 -18.39 -18.24
N ILE A 269 10.61 -17.24 -18.57
CA ILE A 269 9.22 -16.92 -18.23
C ILE A 269 8.52 -16.17 -19.37
N ALA A 270 7.21 -16.38 -19.52
CA ALA A 270 6.39 -15.75 -20.56
C ALA A 270 5.11 -15.13 -19.99
N VAL A 271 4.99 -13.79 -20.05
CA VAL A 271 3.78 -13.06 -19.63
C VAL A 271 2.82 -12.95 -20.81
N ALA A 272 1.58 -13.40 -20.63
CA ALA A 272 0.53 -13.30 -21.65
C ALA A 272 -0.58 -12.34 -21.21
N GLY A 273 -1.05 -11.47 -22.11
CA GLY A 273 -2.09 -10.50 -21.78
C GLY A 273 -2.51 -9.60 -22.94
N TYR A 274 -3.32 -8.58 -22.62
CA TYR A 274 -3.99 -7.70 -23.58
C TYR A 274 -3.57 -6.24 -23.37
N PRO A 275 -2.55 -5.74 -24.09
CA PRO A 275 -2.04 -4.39 -23.90
C PRO A 275 -3.10 -3.33 -24.25
N VAL A 276 -3.04 -2.18 -23.57
CA VAL A 276 -3.91 -1.02 -23.84
C VAL A 276 -3.84 -0.64 -25.33
N GLY A 277 -5.00 -0.31 -25.92
CA GLY A 277 -5.16 -0.02 -27.35
C GLY A 277 -5.27 -1.25 -28.25
N GLY A 278 -4.72 -2.42 -27.85
CA GLY A 278 -4.78 -3.66 -28.61
C GLY A 278 -5.95 -4.56 -28.22
N ASP A 279 -6.59 -5.20 -29.20
CA ASP A 279 -7.63 -6.22 -28.97
C ASP A 279 -7.14 -7.66 -29.20
N SER A 280 -5.92 -7.82 -29.73
CA SER A 280 -5.15 -9.04 -29.83
C SER A 280 -4.50 -9.42 -28.48
N LEU A 281 -4.27 -10.72 -28.30
CA LEU A 281 -3.43 -11.25 -27.23
C LEU A 281 -1.95 -11.01 -27.57
N SER A 282 -1.18 -10.53 -26.59
CA SER A 282 0.27 -10.35 -26.65
C SER A 282 0.96 -11.32 -25.70
N VAL A 283 2.20 -11.69 -26.02
CA VAL A 283 3.08 -12.49 -25.15
C VAL A 283 4.47 -11.87 -25.15
N THR A 284 4.94 -11.43 -23.97
CA THR A 284 6.33 -11.03 -23.75
C THR A 284 7.09 -12.15 -23.07
N LYS A 285 8.40 -12.25 -23.33
CA LYS A 285 9.29 -13.27 -22.78
C LYS A 285 10.51 -12.64 -22.13
N GLY A 286 11.08 -13.37 -21.18
CA GLY A 286 12.29 -13.01 -20.44
C GLY A 286 12.69 -14.15 -19.51
N ILE A 287 13.36 -13.81 -18.41
CA ILE A 287 13.79 -14.71 -17.34
C ILE A 287 13.35 -14.19 -15.96
N VAL A 288 13.41 -15.07 -14.97
CA VAL A 288 13.36 -14.70 -13.55
C VAL A 288 14.66 -13.98 -13.17
N SER A 289 14.59 -12.70 -12.81
CA SER A 289 15.77 -11.86 -12.55
C SER A 289 16.16 -11.78 -11.07
N ARG A 290 15.18 -11.81 -10.16
CA ARG A 290 15.35 -11.64 -8.70
C ARG A 290 14.09 -12.04 -7.94
N LEU A 291 14.23 -12.55 -6.72
CA LEU A 291 13.16 -12.59 -5.72
C LEU A 291 13.33 -11.45 -4.71
N ALA A 292 12.24 -10.77 -4.34
CA ALA A 292 12.30 -9.66 -3.38
C ALA A 292 10.94 -9.39 -2.71
N LEU A 293 10.94 -8.66 -1.58
CA LEU A 293 9.70 -8.12 -0.99
C LEU A 293 9.30 -6.79 -1.64
N VAL A 294 8.48 -6.90 -2.69
CA VAL A 294 7.94 -5.80 -3.49
C VAL A 294 6.80 -5.10 -2.74
N ARG A 295 6.64 -3.79 -2.93
CA ARG A 295 5.52 -3.02 -2.33
C ARG A 295 4.29 -3.07 -3.23
N TYR A 296 3.32 -3.92 -2.90
CA TYR A 296 2.07 -4.10 -3.65
C TYR A 296 1.14 -2.88 -3.47
N SER A 297 0.68 -2.67 -2.24
CA SER A 297 -0.16 -1.54 -1.82
C SER A 297 0.65 -0.56 -0.94
N PRO A 298 0.08 0.58 -0.51
CA PRO A 298 0.70 1.39 0.54
C PRO A 298 0.87 0.60 1.85
N ALA A 299 -0.08 -0.28 2.18
CA ALA A 299 -0.09 -1.08 3.41
C ALA A 299 0.83 -2.32 3.39
N ALA A 300 1.01 -2.99 2.24
CA ALA A 300 1.68 -4.30 2.18
C ALA A 300 2.96 -4.34 1.33
N ARG A 301 3.98 -5.03 1.88
CA ARG A 301 5.13 -5.56 1.15
C ARG A 301 5.09 -7.08 1.21
N LEU A 302 5.11 -7.75 0.06
CA LEU A 302 4.96 -9.21 -0.08
C LEU A 302 5.98 -9.75 -1.07
N LEU A 303 6.16 -11.07 -1.09
CA LEU A 303 7.06 -11.73 -2.05
C LEU A 303 6.62 -11.41 -3.48
N GLY A 304 7.57 -11.01 -4.31
CA GLY A 304 7.37 -10.77 -5.74
C GLY A 304 8.55 -11.33 -6.53
N ILE A 305 8.23 -11.96 -7.65
CA ILE A 305 9.23 -12.42 -8.63
C ILE A 305 9.47 -11.24 -9.58
N GLN A 306 10.70 -10.73 -9.64
CA GLN A 306 11.12 -9.74 -10.63
C GLN A 306 11.52 -10.46 -11.93
N ILE A 307 11.11 -9.90 -13.06
CA ILE A 307 11.43 -10.42 -14.40
C ILE A 307 11.91 -9.28 -15.30
N ASP A 308 12.65 -9.60 -16.37
CA ASP A 308 13.08 -8.64 -17.40
C ASP A 308 12.10 -8.55 -18.59
N ALA A 309 11.12 -9.45 -18.66
CA ALA A 309 10.05 -9.39 -19.66
C ALA A 309 9.18 -8.14 -19.45
N ALA A 310 9.02 -7.32 -20.49
CA ALA A 310 8.23 -6.09 -20.41
C ALA A 310 6.75 -6.35 -20.05
N ILE A 311 6.26 -5.70 -18.99
CA ILE A 311 4.84 -5.72 -18.57
C ILE A 311 4.22 -4.35 -18.82
N ASN A 312 3.58 -4.22 -19.99
CA ASN A 312 2.84 -3.02 -20.39
C ASN A 312 1.46 -2.96 -19.72
N PRO A 313 0.89 -1.74 -19.52
CA PRO A 313 -0.50 -1.58 -19.09
C PRO A 313 -1.46 -2.43 -19.93
N GLY A 314 -2.35 -3.16 -19.26
CA GLY A 314 -3.27 -4.12 -19.90
C GLY A 314 -2.81 -5.58 -19.81
N ASN A 315 -1.50 -5.86 -19.81
CA ASN A 315 -0.98 -7.20 -19.54
C ASN A 315 -1.11 -7.60 -18.06
N SER A 316 -1.15 -6.62 -17.15
CA SER A 316 -1.42 -6.83 -15.73
C SER A 316 -2.71 -7.64 -15.51
N GLY A 317 -2.67 -8.59 -14.58
CA GLY A 317 -3.73 -9.55 -14.30
C GLY A 317 -3.68 -10.81 -15.16
N GLY A 318 -2.82 -10.84 -16.18
CA GLY A 318 -2.55 -12.03 -17.00
C GLY A 318 -1.58 -13.01 -16.31
N PRO A 319 -1.47 -14.25 -16.79
CA PRO A 319 -0.56 -15.24 -16.21
C PRO A 319 0.88 -15.01 -16.68
N ALA A 320 1.83 -15.29 -15.77
CA ALA A 320 3.24 -15.47 -16.08
C ALA A 320 3.53 -16.98 -16.16
N PHE A 321 3.63 -17.51 -17.37
CA PHE A 321 3.90 -18.92 -17.63
C PHE A 321 5.36 -19.27 -17.37
N ALA A 322 5.58 -20.29 -16.55
CA ALA A 322 6.85 -21.03 -16.49
C ALA A 322 6.96 -22.00 -17.69
N ASP A 323 5.84 -22.64 -18.06
CA ASP A 323 5.72 -23.38 -19.31
C ASP A 323 4.33 -23.19 -19.94
N LEU A 324 4.32 -22.85 -21.23
CA LEU A 324 3.13 -22.59 -22.02
C LEU A 324 2.50 -23.88 -22.59
N GLU A 325 3.25 -24.97 -22.71
CA GLU A 325 2.76 -26.23 -23.28
C GLU A 325 1.98 -27.06 -22.24
N THR A 326 2.49 -27.17 -21.00
CA THR A 326 1.75 -27.70 -19.84
C THR A 326 0.76 -26.72 -19.23
N GLY A 327 0.82 -25.42 -19.58
CA GLY A 327 -0.02 -24.39 -18.97
C GLY A 327 0.33 -24.09 -17.52
N SER A 328 1.61 -24.22 -17.17
CA SER A 328 2.18 -24.01 -15.84
C SER A 328 2.53 -22.54 -15.60
N VAL A 329 2.00 -21.98 -14.52
CA VAL A 329 2.00 -20.54 -14.20
C VAL A 329 2.73 -20.29 -12.88
N ALA A 330 3.77 -19.46 -12.90
CA ALA A 330 4.49 -19.04 -11.70
C ALA A 330 3.73 -17.97 -10.89
N GLY A 331 2.81 -17.25 -11.54
CA GLY A 331 2.02 -16.22 -10.89
C GLY A 331 1.20 -15.30 -11.79
N VAL A 332 0.63 -14.24 -11.20
CA VAL A 332 -0.07 -13.15 -11.92
C VAL A 332 0.93 -12.05 -12.28
N ALA A 333 0.99 -11.63 -13.54
CA ALA A 333 1.79 -10.48 -13.95
C ALA A 333 1.21 -9.17 -13.38
N PHE A 334 2.04 -8.33 -12.77
CA PHE A 334 1.66 -6.99 -12.33
C PHE A 334 2.76 -5.97 -12.62
N SER A 335 2.37 -4.79 -13.08
CA SER A 335 3.28 -3.66 -13.30
C SER A 335 2.94 -2.55 -12.32
N LYS A 336 3.89 -2.17 -11.48
CA LYS A 336 3.83 -0.99 -10.64
C LYS A 336 4.78 0.05 -11.19
N SER A 337 4.33 1.30 -11.32
CA SER A 337 5.10 2.40 -11.91
C SER A 337 6.23 2.90 -10.97
N THR A 338 7.26 2.08 -10.79
CA THR A 338 8.47 2.37 -10.01
C THR A 338 9.48 3.17 -10.84
N GLY A 339 9.07 4.38 -11.26
CA GLY A 339 9.90 5.30 -12.03
C GLY A 339 10.07 4.93 -13.51
N ASN A 340 11.00 5.61 -14.16
CA ASN A 340 11.38 5.35 -15.56
C ASN A 340 12.51 4.32 -15.56
N VAL A 341 12.18 3.05 -15.28
CA VAL A 341 13.13 1.94 -15.38
C VAL A 341 12.55 0.92 -16.35
N ASP A 342 13.12 0.87 -17.55
CA ASP A 342 12.69 -0.03 -18.61
C ASP A 342 13.01 -1.49 -18.24
N ASN A 343 12.21 -2.42 -18.78
CA ASN A 343 12.42 -3.87 -18.64
C ASN A 343 12.52 -4.38 -17.20
N ILE A 344 11.74 -3.80 -16.27
CA ILE A 344 11.45 -4.42 -14.97
C ILE A 344 9.96 -4.73 -14.88
N GLY A 345 9.63 -6.02 -14.92
CA GLY A 345 8.32 -6.56 -14.59
C GLY A 345 8.30 -7.20 -13.20
N TYR A 346 7.11 -7.35 -12.62
CA TYR A 346 6.89 -8.14 -11.41
C TYR A 346 5.76 -9.17 -11.60
N VAL A 347 5.85 -10.26 -10.86
CA VAL A 347 4.86 -11.35 -10.85
C VAL A 347 4.50 -11.69 -9.41
N ILE A 348 3.20 -11.80 -9.15
CA ILE A 348 2.60 -12.20 -7.87
C ILE A 348 2.73 -13.73 -7.78
N PRO A 349 3.61 -14.28 -6.94
CA PRO A 349 3.92 -15.71 -6.93
C PRO A 349 2.75 -16.55 -6.41
N TRP A 350 2.73 -17.83 -6.76
CA TRP A 350 1.77 -18.80 -6.21
C TRP A 350 1.59 -18.68 -4.68
N ARG A 351 2.68 -18.51 -3.90
CA ARG A 351 2.61 -18.37 -2.42
C ARG A 351 1.79 -17.17 -1.91
N VAL A 352 1.64 -16.11 -2.70
CA VAL A 352 0.75 -14.97 -2.37
C VAL A 352 -0.67 -15.20 -2.89
N ILE A 353 -0.81 -15.93 -4.00
CA ILE A 353 -2.10 -16.31 -4.57
C ILE A 353 -2.80 -17.36 -3.69
N SER A 354 -2.07 -18.36 -3.19
CA SER A 354 -2.59 -19.44 -2.36
C SER A 354 -3.11 -18.89 -1.03
N HIS A 355 -2.32 -18.07 -0.33
CA HIS A 355 -2.73 -17.37 0.90
C HIS A 355 -4.08 -16.65 0.75
N PHE A 356 -4.23 -15.86 -0.32
CA PHE A 356 -5.46 -15.14 -0.66
C PHE A 356 -6.62 -16.07 -1.04
N TYR A 357 -6.33 -17.12 -1.82
CA TYR A 357 -7.33 -18.04 -2.35
C TYR A 357 -7.86 -19.01 -1.29
N GLU A 358 -6.99 -19.50 -0.40
CA GLU A 358 -7.30 -20.36 0.75
C GLU A 358 -8.16 -19.63 1.78
N GLU A 359 -7.85 -18.36 2.08
CA GLU A 359 -8.69 -17.56 2.99
C GLU A 359 -10.08 -17.31 2.38
N TYR A 360 -10.15 -16.98 1.09
CA TYR A 360 -11.41 -16.83 0.38
C TYR A 360 -12.23 -18.14 0.36
N GLU A 361 -11.61 -19.31 0.14
CA GLU A 361 -12.30 -20.60 0.19
C GLU A 361 -12.74 -20.99 1.61
N ALA A 362 -12.04 -20.52 2.65
CA ALA A 362 -12.35 -20.81 4.04
C ALA A 362 -13.48 -19.94 4.64
N ILE A 363 -13.52 -18.64 4.31
CA ILE A 363 -14.45 -17.66 4.92
C ILE A 363 -15.20 -16.76 3.93
N GLY A 364 -15.05 -16.97 2.61
CA GLY A 364 -15.75 -16.22 1.56
C GLY A 364 -15.22 -14.80 1.30
N LEU A 365 -14.15 -14.39 1.97
CA LEU A 365 -13.54 -13.06 1.86
C LEU A 365 -12.04 -13.11 2.16
N TYR A 366 -11.32 -12.04 1.84
CA TYR A 366 -9.92 -11.84 2.23
C TYR A 366 -9.83 -10.74 3.31
N ARG A 367 -9.19 -11.04 4.44
CA ARG A 367 -9.02 -10.12 5.58
C ARG A 367 -7.82 -9.20 5.40
N GLY A 368 -6.77 -9.66 4.74
CA GLY A 368 -5.59 -8.86 4.45
C GLY A 368 -4.27 -9.55 4.81
N VAL A 369 -3.23 -8.74 4.96
CA VAL A 369 -1.88 -9.17 5.34
C VAL A 369 -1.68 -8.84 6.83
N PRO A 370 -1.28 -9.80 7.69
CA PRO A 370 -1.06 -9.52 9.10
C PRO A 370 0.15 -8.59 9.34
N SER A 371 0.09 -7.86 10.44
CA SER A 371 1.19 -7.06 10.97
C SER A 371 1.91 -7.83 12.09
N PRO A 372 3.26 -7.76 12.19
CA PRO A 372 3.96 -8.20 13.39
C PRO A 372 3.55 -7.42 14.64
N GLY A 373 3.06 -6.18 14.50
CA GLY A 373 2.77 -5.30 15.64
C GLY A 373 4.03 -4.68 16.27
N PHE A 374 5.17 -4.71 15.60
CA PHE A 374 6.40 -4.04 16.02
C PHE A 374 7.27 -3.66 14.82
N THR A 375 8.28 -2.80 15.05
CA THR A 375 9.30 -2.44 14.05
C THR A 375 10.70 -2.66 14.60
N THR A 376 11.62 -3.11 13.75
CA THR A 376 13.00 -3.47 14.13
C THR A 376 14.05 -2.56 13.51
N GLN A 377 15.27 -2.65 14.06
CA GLN A 377 16.50 -2.09 13.52
C GLN A 377 17.56 -3.20 13.43
N ASP A 378 18.32 -3.17 12.34
CA ASP A 378 19.47 -4.03 12.07
C ASP A 378 20.53 -3.89 13.20
N LEU A 379 21.23 -5.00 13.48
CA LEU A 379 22.06 -5.17 14.69
C LEU A 379 23.49 -5.66 14.36
N GLU A 380 23.99 -5.39 13.16
CA GLU A 380 25.32 -5.83 12.71
C GLU A 380 26.45 -5.38 13.65
N ASN A 381 26.31 -4.21 14.27
CA ASN A 381 27.36 -3.55 15.05
C ASN A 381 27.77 -4.38 16.30
N PRO A 382 29.05 -4.81 16.42
CA PRO A 382 29.50 -5.64 17.54
C PRO A 382 29.38 -5.00 18.92
N ALA A 383 29.51 -3.67 19.03
CA ALA A 383 29.35 -2.96 20.30
C ALA A 383 27.86 -2.90 20.70
N GLN A 384 26.96 -2.73 19.73
CA GLN A 384 25.51 -2.77 19.95
C GLN A 384 25.04 -4.18 20.36
N LYS A 385 25.50 -5.23 19.68
CA LYS A 385 25.27 -6.64 20.10
C LYS A 385 25.74 -6.90 21.53
N LYS A 386 26.96 -6.46 21.87
CA LYS A 386 27.50 -6.58 23.23
C LYS A 386 26.68 -5.79 24.27
N TYR A 387 26.16 -4.62 23.92
CA TYR A 387 25.32 -3.80 24.80
C TYR A 387 23.98 -4.50 25.11
N PHE A 388 23.30 -5.03 24.09
CA PHE A 388 22.08 -5.83 24.26
C PHE A 388 22.34 -7.29 24.69
N LYS A 389 23.58 -7.61 25.06
CA LYS A 389 24.03 -8.90 25.62
C LYS A 389 23.81 -10.10 24.68
N VAL A 390 23.78 -9.87 23.36
CA VAL A 390 23.71 -10.94 22.36
C VAL A 390 24.93 -11.86 22.52
N PRO A 391 24.77 -13.19 22.59
CA PRO A 391 25.87 -14.13 22.74
C PRO A 391 26.92 -14.04 21.62
N GLU A 392 28.14 -14.48 21.89
CA GLU A 392 29.18 -14.57 20.86
C GLU A 392 28.77 -15.59 19.78
N GLY A 393 28.75 -15.14 18.52
CA GLY A 393 28.20 -15.91 17.39
C GLY A 393 26.67 -15.86 17.26
N GLY A 394 25.96 -15.21 18.20
CA GLY A 394 24.53 -14.94 18.09
C GLY A 394 24.21 -13.81 17.11
N SER A 395 22.98 -13.83 16.58
CA SER A 395 22.47 -12.89 15.58
C SER A 395 21.00 -12.55 15.84
N GLY A 396 20.47 -11.51 15.21
CA GLY A 396 19.08 -11.08 15.37
C GLY A 396 18.90 -9.57 15.14
N VAL A 397 17.69 -9.05 15.32
CA VAL A 397 17.38 -7.61 15.13
C VAL A 397 16.73 -6.96 16.33
N LEU A 398 17.06 -5.69 16.60
CA LEU A 398 16.58 -4.95 17.77
C LEU A 398 15.15 -4.45 17.57
N VAL A 399 14.23 -4.70 18.50
CA VAL A 399 12.88 -4.11 18.50
C VAL A 399 12.96 -2.65 18.98
N VAL A 400 12.58 -1.71 18.10
CA VAL A 400 12.69 -0.26 18.35
C VAL A 400 11.35 0.47 18.47
N ARG A 401 10.23 -0.23 18.25
CA ARG A 401 8.86 0.23 18.58
C ARG A 401 7.90 -0.94 18.60
N VAL A 402 6.86 -0.88 19.44
CA VAL A 402 5.75 -1.84 19.47
C VAL A 402 4.42 -1.09 19.27
N ASP A 403 3.55 -1.60 18.40
CA ASP A 403 2.27 -1.00 18.03
C ASP A 403 1.28 -1.10 19.23
N PRO A 404 0.86 0.02 19.87
CA PRO A 404 0.15 -0.04 21.16
C PRO A 404 -1.24 -0.71 21.14
N LEU A 405 -1.82 -0.88 19.95
CA LEU A 405 -3.13 -1.52 19.74
C LEU A 405 -3.02 -2.99 19.27
N SER A 406 -1.82 -3.55 19.22
CA SER A 406 -1.57 -4.94 18.82
C SER A 406 -1.32 -5.86 20.02
N ASP A 407 -1.67 -7.13 19.91
CA ASP A 407 -1.41 -8.15 20.93
C ASP A 407 0.10 -8.29 21.25
N ALA A 408 0.99 -7.88 20.34
CA ALA A 408 2.43 -7.82 20.56
C ALA A 408 2.81 -6.93 21.76
N ALA A 409 2.07 -5.84 22.00
CA ALA A 409 2.29 -4.94 23.14
C ALA A 409 2.06 -5.61 24.51
N GLY A 410 1.40 -6.77 24.55
CA GLY A 410 1.26 -7.58 25.76
C GLY A 410 2.46 -8.49 26.08
N VAL A 411 3.38 -8.72 25.13
CA VAL A 411 4.45 -9.74 25.28
C VAL A 411 5.84 -9.26 24.83
N ILE A 412 5.94 -8.43 23.80
CA ILE A 412 7.17 -7.83 23.26
C ILE A 412 7.41 -6.46 23.91
N LYS A 413 8.67 -6.05 24.01
CA LYS A 413 9.10 -4.73 24.49
C LYS A 413 10.12 -4.12 23.54
N GLU A 414 10.23 -2.80 23.58
CA GLU A 414 11.37 -2.09 23.01
C GLU A 414 12.66 -2.54 23.71
N ASN A 415 13.74 -2.69 22.94
CA ASN A 415 15.02 -3.28 23.35
C ASN A 415 15.06 -4.82 23.52
N ASP A 416 13.99 -5.54 23.18
CA ASP A 416 14.12 -6.97 22.88
C ASP A 416 14.95 -7.16 21.60
N VAL A 417 15.75 -8.22 21.50
CA VAL A 417 16.35 -8.66 20.23
C VAL A 417 15.56 -9.85 19.71
N LEU A 418 15.01 -9.76 18.50
CA LEU A 418 14.37 -10.85 17.79
C LEU A 418 15.44 -11.82 17.26
N LEU A 419 15.46 -13.05 17.76
CA LEU A 419 16.37 -14.12 17.34
C LEU A 419 15.73 -15.05 16.31
N GLU A 420 14.44 -15.35 16.46
CA GLU A 420 13.75 -16.38 15.65
C GLU A 420 12.29 -16.03 15.38
N VAL A 421 11.80 -16.38 14.18
CA VAL A 421 10.40 -16.30 13.77
C VAL A 421 9.94 -17.66 13.26
N GLU A 422 8.98 -18.32 13.91
CA GLU A 422 8.40 -19.60 13.46
C GLU A 422 9.46 -20.68 13.09
N GLY A 423 10.54 -20.80 13.88
CA GLY A 423 11.63 -21.75 13.62
C GLY A 423 12.74 -21.25 12.68
N PHE A 424 12.62 -20.05 12.10
CA PHE A 424 13.65 -19.45 11.25
C PHE A 424 14.52 -18.47 12.05
N GLU A 425 15.82 -18.77 12.15
CA GLU A 425 16.84 -17.88 12.74
C GLU A 425 16.96 -16.57 11.92
N VAL A 426 16.88 -15.44 12.61
CA VAL A 426 16.97 -14.09 12.04
C VAL A 426 18.40 -13.59 12.13
N ALA A 427 18.94 -13.13 11.00
CA ALA A 427 20.27 -12.53 10.93
C ALA A 427 20.27 -11.03 11.30
N ASP A 428 21.46 -10.48 11.52
CA ASP A 428 21.70 -9.08 11.92
C ASP A 428 21.10 -8.04 10.97
N ASP A 429 20.93 -8.40 9.69
CA ASP A 429 20.36 -7.60 8.59
C ASP A 429 18.83 -7.77 8.46
N GLY A 430 18.20 -8.46 9.42
CA GLY A 430 16.79 -8.79 9.41
C GLY A 430 16.39 -9.86 8.39
N THR A 431 17.32 -10.63 7.84
CA THR A 431 16.99 -11.71 6.90
C THR A 431 16.88 -13.08 7.56
N VAL A 432 16.05 -13.95 7.00
CA VAL A 432 15.96 -15.39 7.24
C VAL A 432 16.35 -16.16 5.98
N GLU A 433 16.69 -17.44 6.12
CA GLU A 433 16.86 -18.35 4.99
C GLU A 433 15.52 -18.59 4.28
N PHE A 434 15.54 -18.62 2.94
CA PHE A 434 14.35 -18.88 2.11
C PHE A 434 14.49 -20.17 1.28
N ARG A 435 15.67 -20.38 0.69
CA ARG A 435 16.13 -21.63 0.06
C ARG A 435 17.67 -21.62 0.02
N GLU A 436 18.27 -22.68 -0.50
CA GLU A 436 19.73 -22.77 -0.71
C GLU A 436 20.29 -21.50 -1.37
N ASP A 437 21.32 -20.92 -0.75
CA ASP A 437 21.96 -19.63 -1.08
C ASP A 437 21.06 -18.37 -1.21
N GLU A 438 19.79 -18.41 -0.80
CA GLU A 438 18.87 -17.26 -0.87
C GLU A 438 18.22 -16.90 0.48
N ARG A 439 18.18 -15.59 0.77
CA ARG A 439 17.63 -15.01 2.01
C ARG A 439 16.60 -13.91 1.72
N LEU A 440 15.64 -13.72 2.64
CA LEU A 440 14.59 -12.70 2.57
C LEU A 440 14.36 -12.05 3.95
N GLU A 441 13.80 -10.84 4.00
CA GLU A 441 13.38 -10.18 5.26
C GLU A 441 12.48 -11.12 6.09
N TYR A 442 12.73 -11.22 7.41
CA TYR A 442 11.98 -12.10 8.34
C TYR A 442 10.45 -11.89 8.25
N GLY A 443 10.00 -10.66 7.97
CA GLY A 443 8.59 -10.35 7.79
C GLY A 443 7.95 -11.02 6.58
N HIS A 444 8.70 -11.70 5.70
CA HIS A 444 8.12 -12.63 4.74
C HIS A 444 7.37 -13.77 5.45
N VAL A 445 7.97 -14.36 6.48
CA VAL A 445 7.40 -15.49 7.24
C VAL A 445 6.10 -15.04 7.91
N ILE A 446 6.15 -13.91 8.62
CA ILE A 446 5.00 -13.32 9.33
C ILE A 446 3.86 -12.99 8.36
N ARG A 447 4.17 -12.37 7.20
CA ARG A 447 3.17 -11.96 6.19
C ARG A 447 2.65 -13.11 5.32
N SER A 448 3.14 -14.34 5.54
CA SER A 448 2.64 -15.57 4.90
C SER A 448 1.63 -16.33 5.79
N GLN A 449 1.49 -15.94 7.07
CA GLN A 449 0.44 -16.42 7.96
C GLN A 449 -0.88 -15.66 7.70
N HIS A 450 -2.01 -16.18 8.20
CA HIS A 450 -3.31 -15.53 8.13
C HIS A 450 -3.58 -14.62 9.34
N VAL A 451 -4.58 -13.74 9.21
CA VAL A 451 -5.03 -12.91 10.34
C VAL A 451 -5.69 -13.81 11.40
N GLY A 452 -5.38 -13.62 12.68
CA GLY A 452 -5.87 -14.46 13.76
C GLY A 452 -5.00 -15.69 14.07
N ASP A 453 -3.92 -15.94 13.32
CA ASP A 453 -2.96 -17.00 13.65
C ASP A 453 -2.09 -16.60 14.84
N SER A 454 -1.53 -17.61 15.54
CA SER A 454 -0.64 -17.42 16.68
C SER A 454 0.81 -17.39 16.22
N LEU A 455 1.45 -16.21 16.21
CA LEU A 455 2.87 -16.08 15.91
C LEU A 455 3.73 -16.53 17.09
N HIS A 456 4.79 -17.29 16.83
CA HIS A 456 5.79 -17.75 17.79
C HIS A 456 7.14 -17.10 17.48
N LEU A 457 7.74 -16.46 18.49
CA LEU A 457 9.03 -15.78 18.40
C LEU A 457 9.97 -16.25 19.51
N ARG A 458 11.28 -16.33 19.21
CA ARG A 458 12.33 -16.38 20.23
C ARG A 458 13.01 -15.01 20.30
N LEU A 459 13.04 -14.45 21.50
CA LEU A 459 13.56 -13.12 21.80
C LEU A 459 14.69 -13.21 22.83
N LEU A 460 15.67 -12.31 22.77
CA LEU A 460 16.57 -12.02 23.88
C LEU A 460 16.08 -10.77 24.61
N ARG A 461 15.83 -10.89 25.91
CA ARG A 461 15.50 -9.75 26.79
C ARG A 461 16.49 -9.74 27.95
N ASP A 462 17.21 -8.64 28.11
CA ASP A 462 18.20 -8.48 29.19
C ASP A 462 19.30 -9.58 29.24
N GLY A 463 19.55 -10.29 28.14
CA GLY A 463 20.47 -11.43 28.08
C GLY A 463 19.86 -12.77 28.50
N GLN A 464 18.53 -12.86 28.62
CA GLN A 464 17.77 -14.10 28.81
C GLN A 464 16.93 -14.39 27.56
N GLU A 465 16.96 -15.63 27.07
CA GLU A 465 16.10 -16.04 25.96
C GLU A 465 14.68 -16.32 26.43
N LEU A 466 13.70 -15.83 25.67
CA LEU A 466 12.27 -15.93 25.91
C LEU A 466 11.57 -16.42 24.64
N CYS A 467 10.82 -17.51 24.74
CA CYS A 467 9.86 -17.89 23.71
C CYS A 467 8.51 -17.22 24.02
N VAL A 468 8.04 -16.34 23.13
CA VAL A 468 6.75 -15.65 23.26
C VAL A 468 5.80 -16.04 22.14
N LYS A 469 4.49 -15.87 22.37
CA LYS A 469 3.48 -15.99 21.32
C LYS A 469 2.27 -15.09 21.55
N TYR A 470 1.63 -14.67 20.47
CA TYR A 470 0.47 -13.77 20.46
C TYR A 470 -0.28 -13.87 19.13
N THR A 471 -1.47 -13.28 19.05
CA THR A 471 -2.33 -13.34 17.86
C THR A 471 -1.96 -12.27 16.82
N LEU A 472 -1.90 -12.64 15.55
CA LEU A 472 -1.65 -11.73 14.44
C LEU A 472 -2.89 -10.90 14.10
N GLY A 473 -2.76 -9.58 14.12
CA GLY A 473 -3.79 -8.62 13.69
C GLY A 473 -3.41 -7.84 12.43
N LEU A 474 -4.33 -7.04 11.91
CA LEU A 474 -4.00 -5.97 10.95
C LEU A 474 -3.40 -4.76 11.71
N LYS A 475 -2.49 -4.00 11.09
CA LYS A 475 -2.02 -2.73 11.69
C LYS A 475 -3.11 -1.67 11.57
N ASP A 476 -3.58 -1.17 12.71
CA ASP A 476 -4.56 -0.09 12.80
C ASP A 476 -3.84 1.27 12.68
N HIS A 477 -3.92 1.89 11.49
CA HIS A 477 -3.16 3.11 11.17
C HIS A 477 -3.92 4.38 11.61
N LEU A 478 -3.21 5.33 12.23
CA LEU A 478 -3.79 6.64 12.61
C LEU A 478 -4.23 7.46 11.39
N VAL A 479 -3.49 7.31 10.28
CA VAL A 479 -3.86 7.81 8.95
C VAL A 479 -4.02 6.58 8.04
N PRO A 480 -5.26 6.15 7.75
CA PRO A 480 -5.54 5.00 6.90
C PRO A 480 -4.90 5.07 5.51
N LEU A 481 -4.67 3.90 4.89
CA LEU A 481 -3.78 3.73 3.75
C LEU A 481 -4.48 3.27 2.45
N VAL A 482 -5.63 2.59 2.51
CA VAL A 482 -6.21 1.88 1.36
C VAL A 482 -7.74 2.01 1.29
N HIS A 483 -8.22 2.72 0.24
CA HIS A 483 -9.64 2.93 0.00
C HIS A 483 -10.45 1.62 -0.11
N GLY A 484 -11.47 1.52 0.74
CA GLY A 484 -12.38 0.38 0.84
C GLY A 484 -11.82 -0.80 1.65
N VAL A 485 -10.66 -0.64 2.30
CA VAL A 485 -10.11 -1.60 3.27
C VAL A 485 -10.12 -0.99 4.67
N ASP A 486 -9.34 0.07 4.88
CA ASP A 486 -9.22 0.75 6.18
C ASP A 486 -9.86 2.16 6.22
N CYS A 487 -10.29 2.68 5.07
CA CYS A 487 -10.99 3.96 4.98
C CYS A 487 -12.03 4.04 3.85
N ARG A 488 -13.00 4.94 4.07
CA ARG A 488 -14.01 5.39 3.11
C ARG A 488 -14.10 6.93 3.19
N PRO A 489 -14.67 7.60 2.17
CA PRO A 489 -14.80 9.06 2.15
C PRO A 489 -15.93 9.54 3.10
N SER A 490 -15.65 9.60 4.40
CA SER A 490 -16.55 10.21 5.39
C SER A 490 -16.37 11.74 5.43
N TYR A 491 -17.43 12.49 5.71
CA TYR A 491 -17.39 13.95 5.83
C TYR A 491 -18.51 14.52 6.72
N TYR A 492 -18.26 15.69 7.30
CA TYR A 492 -19.24 16.51 8.03
C TYR A 492 -19.11 17.98 7.61
N ILE A 493 -20.22 18.70 7.53
CA ILE A 493 -20.28 20.13 7.18
C ILE A 493 -21.12 20.87 8.21
N MET A 494 -20.57 21.93 8.79
CA MET A 494 -21.29 22.83 9.71
C MET A 494 -20.95 24.27 9.37
N GLY A 495 -21.97 25.10 9.07
CA GLY A 495 -21.78 26.50 8.68
C GLY A 495 -20.86 26.71 7.47
N GLY A 496 -20.77 25.72 6.58
CA GLY A 496 -19.85 25.70 5.43
C GLY A 496 -18.42 25.25 5.71
N LEU A 497 -18.04 25.00 6.97
CA LEU A 497 -16.75 24.38 7.31
C LEU A 497 -16.80 22.88 6.97
N VAL A 498 -15.87 22.40 6.13
CA VAL A 498 -15.87 21.00 5.64
C VAL A 498 -14.82 20.17 6.38
N PHE A 499 -15.26 19.17 7.13
CA PHE A 499 -14.42 18.31 7.96
C PHE A 499 -14.36 16.87 7.43
N CYS A 500 -13.15 16.31 7.34
CA CYS A 500 -12.90 14.94 6.88
C CYS A 500 -11.87 14.22 7.78
N PRO A 501 -11.84 12.87 7.82
CA PRO A 501 -10.74 12.13 8.42
C PRO A 501 -9.53 12.12 7.47
N LEU A 502 -8.35 12.42 8.00
CA LEU A 502 -7.10 12.34 7.25
C LEU A 502 -6.81 10.90 6.82
N SER A 503 -6.51 10.69 5.54
CA SER A 503 -6.17 9.38 4.96
C SER A 503 -5.22 9.52 3.77
N SER A 504 -4.53 8.45 3.40
CA SER A 504 -3.61 8.46 2.24
C SER A 504 -4.33 8.76 0.92
N PRO A 505 -5.52 8.19 0.61
CA PRO A 505 -6.28 8.57 -0.58
C PRO A 505 -6.71 10.06 -0.61
N PHE A 506 -6.95 10.67 0.57
CA PHE A 506 -7.16 12.12 0.67
C PHE A 506 -5.89 12.90 0.30
N LEU A 507 -4.75 12.54 0.88
CA LEU A 507 -3.48 13.20 0.61
C LEU A 507 -3.06 13.08 -0.86
N GLU A 508 -3.15 11.88 -1.45
CA GLU A 508 -2.86 11.64 -2.87
C GLU A 508 -3.76 12.47 -3.81
N MET A 509 -5.02 12.73 -3.42
CA MET A 509 -5.95 13.50 -4.23
C MET A 509 -5.79 15.01 -4.08
N VAL A 510 -5.55 15.51 -2.86
CA VAL A 510 -5.46 16.96 -2.57
C VAL A 510 -4.07 17.52 -2.83
N PHE A 511 -3.00 16.76 -2.53
CA PHE A 511 -1.61 17.21 -2.66
C PHE A 511 -0.80 16.49 -3.75
N GLY A 512 -1.29 15.36 -4.30
CA GLY A 512 -0.58 14.61 -5.35
C GLY A 512 -0.62 15.23 -6.76
N GLY A 513 -1.36 16.33 -6.93
CA GLY A 513 -1.48 17.07 -8.21
C GLY A 513 -2.07 16.24 -9.35
N THR A 514 -1.87 16.70 -10.59
CA THR A 514 -2.34 16.02 -11.81
C THR A 514 -1.81 14.59 -11.96
N SER A 515 -0.59 14.34 -11.47
CA SER A 515 0.06 13.02 -11.47
C SER A 515 -0.46 12.07 -10.38
N ARG A 516 -1.26 12.54 -9.41
CA ARG A 516 -1.57 11.85 -8.14
C ARG A 516 -0.34 11.27 -7.43
N ARG A 517 0.85 11.84 -7.64
CA ARG A 517 2.12 11.39 -7.05
C ARG A 517 2.45 12.27 -5.85
N LEU A 518 1.96 11.86 -4.69
CA LEU A 518 2.17 12.54 -3.42
C LEU A 518 3.66 12.66 -3.08
N ARG A 519 4.17 13.88 -2.97
CA ARG A 519 5.49 14.18 -2.40
C ARG A 519 5.29 14.75 -1.00
N ARG A 520 6.19 14.40 -0.06
CA ARG A 520 6.14 14.94 1.31
C ARG A 520 6.35 16.46 1.36
N SER A 521 7.07 17.04 0.40
CA SER A 521 7.23 18.50 0.23
C SER A 521 5.91 19.26 0.01
N ASP A 522 4.89 18.57 -0.48
CA ASP A 522 3.66 19.18 -0.99
C ASP A 522 2.54 19.14 0.08
N ILE A 523 2.82 18.57 1.25
CA ILE A 523 1.90 18.40 2.39
C ILE A 523 2.30 19.35 3.52
N PRO A 524 1.36 20.07 4.17
CA PRO A 524 1.66 20.89 5.34
C PRO A 524 2.34 20.09 6.48
N VAL A 525 3.36 20.69 7.11
CA VAL A 525 4.13 20.07 8.22
C VAL A 525 3.25 19.50 9.36
N PRO A 526 2.14 20.13 9.78
CA PRO A 526 1.27 19.57 10.81
C PRO A 526 0.57 18.28 10.37
N VAL A 527 0.20 18.21 9.09
CA VAL A 527 -0.42 17.04 8.45
C VAL A 527 0.63 15.93 8.23
N LEU A 528 1.88 16.30 7.91
CA LEU A 528 3.02 15.36 7.90
C LEU A 528 3.28 14.75 9.28
N SER A 529 3.16 15.53 10.36
CA SER A 529 3.36 15.06 11.74
C SER A 529 2.44 13.90 12.10
N ALA A 530 1.20 13.89 11.57
CA ALA A 530 0.24 12.81 11.79
C ALA A 530 0.66 11.47 11.15
N LEU A 531 1.40 11.50 10.02
CA LEU A 531 1.83 10.29 9.30
C LEU A 531 2.89 9.47 10.04
N ASN A 532 3.56 10.05 11.04
CA ASN A 532 4.63 9.41 11.81
C ASN A 532 4.19 9.02 13.24
N LYS A 533 2.89 9.12 13.55
CA LYS A 533 2.33 8.81 14.87
C LYS A 533 1.53 7.51 14.81
N ASP A 534 1.84 6.57 15.71
CA ASP A 534 1.02 5.38 15.89
C ASP A 534 -0.32 5.72 16.55
N LYS A 535 -1.31 4.86 16.30
CA LYS A 535 -2.67 5.00 16.81
C LYS A 535 -2.75 4.42 18.22
N VAL A 536 -3.37 5.14 19.16
CA VAL A 536 -3.44 4.76 20.59
C VAL A 536 -4.85 4.49 21.11
N ARG A 537 -5.90 4.75 20.30
CA ARG A 537 -7.28 4.28 20.56
C ARG A 537 -7.91 3.79 19.25
N ARG A 538 -8.61 2.64 19.25
CA ARG A 538 -9.15 2.01 18.02
C ARG A 538 -10.07 2.91 17.18
N GLN A 539 -10.82 3.80 17.82
CA GLN A 539 -11.72 4.74 17.13
C GLN A 539 -11.08 6.11 16.83
N GLN A 540 -9.78 6.29 17.09
CA GLN A 540 -9.06 7.56 16.87
C GLN A 540 -8.87 7.88 15.37
N GLN A 541 -9.06 9.13 14.99
CA GLN A 541 -8.76 9.69 13.67
C GLN A 541 -8.15 11.09 13.83
N VAL A 542 -7.30 11.49 12.89
CA VAL A 542 -6.95 12.92 12.74
C VAL A 542 -8.00 13.57 11.85
N VAL A 543 -8.80 14.49 12.42
CA VAL A 543 -9.79 15.27 11.67
C VAL A 543 -9.13 16.52 11.09
N VAL A 544 -9.42 16.85 9.84
CA VAL A 544 -8.95 18.07 9.17
C VAL A 544 -10.11 18.91 8.67
N LEU A 545 -10.03 20.23 8.86
CA LEU A 545 -10.81 21.22 8.12
C LEU A 545 -10.20 21.32 6.72
N VAL A 546 -10.88 20.80 5.72
CA VAL A 546 -10.38 20.68 4.34
C VAL A 546 -10.48 22.00 3.61
N GLN A 547 -11.66 22.62 3.65
CA GLN A 547 -12.03 23.84 2.94
C GLN A 547 -13.19 24.56 3.65
N VAL A 548 -13.42 25.81 3.28
CA VAL A 548 -14.59 26.60 3.71
C VAL A 548 -15.45 26.92 2.50
N LEU A 549 -16.71 26.50 2.52
CA LEU A 549 -17.72 26.85 1.53
C LEU A 549 -18.21 28.26 1.83
N ALA A 550 -17.74 29.24 1.06
CA ALA A 550 -17.91 30.66 1.35
C ALA A 550 -19.38 31.07 1.52
N HIS A 551 -19.69 31.67 2.67
CA HIS A 551 -20.99 32.20 3.05
C HIS A 551 -20.81 33.34 4.05
N GLU A 552 -21.83 34.19 4.25
CA GLU A 552 -21.71 35.38 5.11
C GLU A 552 -21.32 35.01 6.55
N ILE A 553 -21.94 33.96 7.11
CA ILE A 553 -21.65 33.37 8.43
C ILE A 553 -20.20 32.90 8.64
N ASN A 554 -19.43 32.67 7.57
CA ASN A 554 -18.04 32.22 7.63
C ASN A 554 -17.05 33.20 6.97
N SER A 555 -17.49 34.45 6.76
CA SER A 555 -16.68 35.53 6.20
C SER A 555 -15.37 35.72 6.98
N GLY A 556 -14.27 35.93 6.24
CA GLY A 556 -12.92 36.02 6.78
C GLY A 556 -12.18 34.68 6.91
N TYR A 557 -12.87 33.55 7.06
CA TYR A 557 -12.22 32.24 7.26
C TYR A 557 -11.65 31.63 5.97
N LYS A 558 -10.38 31.92 5.71
CA LYS A 558 -9.62 31.45 4.54
C LYS A 558 -8.63 30.34 4.92
N TYR A 559 -9.16 29.17 5.29
CA TYR A 559 -8.35 27.98 5.65
C TYR A 559 -8.35 26.91 4.57
N SER A 560 -7.20 26.24 4.42
CA SER A 560 -7.03 25.04 3.60
C SER A 560 -6.27 23.96 4.39
N VAL A 561 -6.86 22.76 4.46
CA VAL A 561 -6.33 21.53 5.08
C VAL A 561 -5.52 21.74 6.37
N VAL A 562 -6.21 22.00 7.47
CA VAL A 562 -5.63 22.16 8.82
C VAL A 562 -6.23 21.17 9.82
N PRO A 563 -5.43 20.50 10.69
CA PRO A 563 -5.96 19.62 11.73
C PRO A 563 -6.87 20.36 12.73
N VAL A 564 -7.95 19.70 13.14
CA VAL A 564 -8.85 20.15 14.21
C VAL A 564 -8.48 19.41 15.50
N GLU A 565 -8.12 20.16 16.54
CA GLU A 565 -7.61 19.61 17.81
C GLU A 565 -8.67 19.61 18.92
N SER A 566 -9.63 20.54 18.87
CA SER A 566 -10.70 20.64 19.87
C SER A 566 -11.98 21.31 19.35
N PHE A 567 -13.07 21.15 20.09
CA PHE A 567 -14.33 21.86 19.91
C PHE A 567 -14.83 22.35 21.28
N ASN A 568 -15.09 23.65 21.44
CA ASN A 568 -15.43 24.32 22.70
C ASN A 568 -14.50 23.90 23.87
N GLY A 569 -13.20 23.78 23.59
CA GLY A 569 -12.17 23.33 24.55
C GLY A 569 -12.13 21.81 24.82
N VAL A 570 -13.11 21.03 24.36
CA VAL A 570 -13.10 19.57 24.43
C VAL A 570 -12.18 19.01 23.35
N LYS A 571 -11.19 18.19 23.74
CA LYS A 571 -10.25 17.57 22.81
C LYS A 571 -10.99 16.67 21.80
N LEU A 572 -10.61 16.76 20.53
CA LEU A 572 -11.20 15.97 19.46
C LEU A 572 -10.52 14.60 19.29
N HIS A 573 -11.30 13.60 18.88
CA HIS A 573 -10.85 12.20 18.79
C HIS A 573 -11.16 11.51 17.46
N ASN A 574 -12.31 11.80 16.84
CA ASN A 574 -12.67 11.36 15.49
C ASN A 574 -13.80 12.22 14.90
N LEU A 575 -14.16 11.98 13.63
CA LEU A 575 -15.16 12.81 12.96
C LEU A 575 -16.58 12.66 13.53
N ARG A 576 -16.98 11.47 14.01
CA ARG A 576 -18.29 11.30 14.67
C ARG A 576 -18.36 12.09 15.98
N HIS A 577 -17.27 12.15 16.75
CA HIS A 577 -17.20 12.95 17.97
C HIS A 577 -17.39 14.44 17.65
N LEU A 578 -16.81 14.95 16.54
CA LEU A 578 -17.04 16.34 16.12
C LEU A 578 -18.51 16.59 15.76
N ALA A 579 -19.10 15.73 14.95
CA ALA A 579 -20.50 15.85 14.55
C ALA A 579 -21.44 15.80 15.77
N ALA A 580 -21.26 14.84 16.68
CA ALA A 580 -22.07 14.72 17.89
C ALA A 580 -21.91 15.91 18.86
N LEU A 581 -20.69 16.47 18.99
CA LEU A 581 -20.47 17.68 19.78
C LEU A 581 -21.17 18.90 19.17
N CYS A 582 -21.15 19.06 17.84
CA CYS A 582 -21.88 20.13 17.15
C CYS A 582 -23.40 19.94 17.25
N ASP A 583 -23.92 18.75 16.97
CA ASP A 583 -25.35 18.41 17.00
C ASP A 583 -25.97 18.55 18.40
N SER A 584 -25.15 18.41 19.46
CA SER A 584 -25.56 18.56 20.87
C SER A 584 -25.18 19.90 21.51
N CYS A 585 -24.64 20.84 20.73
CA CYS A 585 -24.21 22.14 21.25
C CYS A 585 -25.41 23.00 21.65
N LEU A 586 -25.44 23.45 22.90
CA LEU A 586 -26.40 24.42 23.44
C LEU A 586 -25.74 25.75 23.84
N GLU A 587 -24.43 25.89 23.58
CA GLU A 587 -23.70 27.13 23.77
C GLU A 587 -23.91 28.06 22.56
N PRO A 588 -23.88 29.40 22.73
CA PRO A 588 -24.16 30.33 21.64
C PRO A 588 -23.13 30.28 20.50
N PHE A 589 -21.95 29.69 20.72
CA PHE A 589 -20.87 29.67 19.75
C PHE A 589 -20.27 28.28 19.53
N LEU A 590 -20.03 27.95 18.26
CA LEU A 590 -19.28 26.77 17.80
C LEU A 590 -17.81 27.16 17.61
N ASN A 591 -16.95 26.83 18.57
CA ASN A 591 -15.52 27.18 18.58
C ASN A 591 -14.66 25.97 18.22
N PHE A 592 -14.16 25.95 16.99
CA PHE A 592 -13.26 24.92 16.48
C PHE A 592 -11.81 25.33 16.77
N GLY A 593 -11.16 24.65 17.71
CA GLY A 593 -9.74 24.82 17.98
C GLY A 593 -8.91 24.06 16.95
N LEU A 594 -8.16 24.81 16.15
CA LEU A 594 -7.32 24.32 15.06
C LEU A 594 -5.85 24.31 15.49
N GLU A 595 -5.09 23.42 14.88
CA GLU A 595 -3.65 23.27 15.12
C GLU A 595 -2.89 24.61 14.99
N GLY A 596 -1.86 24.79 15.83
CA GLY A 596 -1.13 26.05 15.94
C GLY A 596 -1.88 27.15 16.72
N GLY A 597 -2.84 26.78 17.57
CA GLY A 597 -3.56 27.71 18.45
C GLY A 597 -4.57 28.62 17.74
N ARG A 598 -4.94 28.30 16.50
CA ARG A 598 -5.90 29.06 15.69
C ARG A 598 -7.33 28.66 16.10
N VAL A 599 -8.28 29.59 16.03
CA VAL A 599 -9.69 29.32 16.37
C VAL A 599 -10.59 29.81 15.24
N VAL A 600 -11.61 29.02 14.92
CA VAL A 600 -12.75 29.40 14.07
C VAL A 600 -14.00 29.39 14.94
N THR A 601 -14.81 30.44 14.87
CA THR A 601 -15.99 30.64 15.70
C THR A 601 -17.19 30.95 14.82
N LEU A 602 -18.30 30.23 15.00
CA LEU A 602 -19.58 30.52 14.36
C LEU A 602 -20.65 30.74 15.45
N ASP A 603 -21.65 31.59 15.19
CA ASP A 603 -22.88 31.57 15.99
C ASP A 603 -23.63 30.24 15.74
N THR A 604 -24.00 29.56 16.83
CA THR A 604 -24.65 28.24 16.76
C THR A 604 -26.00 28.29 16.05
N SER A 605 -26.77 29.37 16.23
CA SER A 605 -28.09 29.53 15.64
C SER A 605 -28.02 29.88 14.15
N GLU A 606 -27.14 30.80 13.75
CA GLU A 606 -26.93 31.15 12.34
C GLU A 606 -26.33 29.99 11.54
N ALA A 607 -25.37 29.26 12.13
CA ALA A 607 -24.75 28.10 11.49
C ALA A 607 -25.76 26.99 11.18
N VAL A 608 -26.69 26.71 12.10
CA VAL A 608 -27.78 25.75 11.87
C VAL A 608 -28.80 26.30 10.86
N GLN A 609 -29.20 27.57 10.97
CA GLN A 609 -30.18 28.21 10.09
C GLN A 609 -29.75 28.24 8.62
N HIS A 610 -28.49 28.60 8.34
CA HIS A 610 -27.99 28.78 6.98
C HIS A 610 -27.31 27.53 6.38
N SER A 611 -27.06 26.47 7.15
CA SER A 611 -26.47 25.22 6.60
C SER A 611 -27.25 24.65 5.40
N PRO A 612 -28.60 24.61 5.36
CA PRO A 612 -29.35 24.15 4.18
C PRO A 612 -29.12 25.02 2.93
N GLU A 613 -28.88 26.32 3.10
CA GLU A 613 -28.57 27.27 2.02
C GLU A 613 -27.16 27.04 1.47
N VAL A 614 -26.16 26.92 2.35
CA VAL A 614 -24.77 26.62 1.95
C VAL A 614 -24.68 25.31 1.17
N LEU A 615 -25.37 24.25 1.62
CA LEU A 615 -25.41 22.97 0.92
C LEU A 615 -26.06 23.10 -0.46
N LYS A 616 -27.19 23.81 -0.55
CA LYS A 616 -27.91 24.05 -1.81
C LYS A 616 -27.07 24.85 -2.83
N LEU A 617 -26.38 25.91 -2.39
CA LEU A 617 -25.51 26.72 -3.24
C LEU A 617 -24.34 25.92 -3.82
N ASN A 618 -23.85 24.91 -3.09
CA ASN A 618 -22.72 24.07 -3.49
C ASN A 618 -23.15 22.71 -4.09
N ALA A 619 -24.45 22.53 -4.39
CA ALA A 619 -25.06 21.29 -4.90
C ALA A 619 -24.75 20.03 -4.07
N ILE A 620 -24.67 20.18 -2.74
CA ILE A 620 -24.37 19.11 -1.79
C ILE A 620 -25.68 18.51 -1.28
N ALA A 621 -25.81 17.17 -1.35
CA ALA A 621 -27.05 16.47 -1.02
C ALA A 621 -27.34 16.36 0.49
N ALA A 622 -26.34 16.51 1.36
CA ALA A 622 -26.46 16.43 2.82
C ALA A 622 -25.27 17.12 3.51
N ASP A 623 -25.44 17.44 4.79
CA ASP A 623 -24.37 17.92 5.68
C ASP A 623 -23.30 16.85 5.94
N ARG A 624 -23.68 15.57 5.94
CA ARG A 624 -22.82 14.47 6.38
C ARG A 624 -22.91 13.20 5.54
N SER A 625 -21.83 12.42 5.55
CA SER A 625 -21.79 11.07 4.98
C SER A 625 -22.69 10.08 5.73
N GLU A 626 -23.09 8.99 5.05
CA GLU A 626 -24.10 8.03 5.54
C GLU A 626 -23.72 7.37 6.87
N ASP A 627 -22.43 7.09 7.08
CA ASP A 627 -21.89 6.53 8.32
C ASP A 627 -22.11 7.44 9.54
N LEU A 628 -22.19 8.76 9.35
CA LEU A 628 -22.43 9.76 10.40
C LEU A 628 -23.91 10.07 10.64
N ARG A 629 -24.84 9.45 9.89
CA ARG A 629 -26.29 9.51 10.12
C ARG A 629 -26.78 8.40 11.04
N GLN A 630 -26.00 7.33 11.16
CA GLN A 630 -26.27 6.21 12.04
C GLN A 630 -25.91 6.58 13.50
N PRO A 631 -26.64 6.08 14.51
CA PRO A 631 -26.32 6.34 15.91
C PRO A 631 -24.93 5.81 16.27
N PRO A 632 -24.24 6.42 17.26
CA PRO A 632 -22.95 5.94 17.74
C PRO A 632 -23.06 4.54 18.35
N THR A 633 -21.99 3.76 18.18
CA THR A 633 -21.83 2.44 18.81
C THR A 633 -21.49 2.54 20.30
N GLU A 634 -21.67 1.44 21.05
CA GLU A 634 -21.30 1.39 22.47
C GLU A 634 -19.80 1.67 22.70
N GLU A 635 -18.91 1.22 21.80
CA GLU A 635 -17.48 1.54 21.85
C GLU A 635 -17.20 3.05 21.73
N GLU A 636 -17.92 3.74 20.82
CA GLU A 636 -17.77 5.18 20.63
C GLU A 636 -18.32 5.96 21.84
N LEU A 637 -19.47 5.54 22.38
CA LEU A 637 -20.05 6.13 23.59
C LEU A 637 -19.13 5.94 24.82
N GLN A 638 -18.53 4.76 24.99
CA GLN A 638 -17.55 4.52 26.06
C GLN A 638 -16.32 5.42 25.88
N MET A 639 -15.76 5.52 24.67
CA MET A 639 -14.63 6.41 24.39
C MET A 639 -14.97 7.87 24.73
N TRP A 640 -16.16 8.36 24.39
CA TRP A 640 -16.58 9.73 24.71
C TRP A 640 -16.72 9.96 26.23
N ALA A 641 -17.20 8.96 26.98
CA ALA A 641 -17.27 9.03 28.44
C ALA A 641 -15.87 9.07 29.10
N GLU A 642 -14.94 8.24 28.62
CA GLU A 642 -13.53 8.25 29.07
C GLU A 642 -12.86 9.60 28.79
N VAL A 643 -13.01 10.14 27.58
CA VAL A 643 -12.48 11.46 27.17
C VAL A 643 -13.05 12.59 28.02
N LYS A 644 -14.36 12.57 28.31
CA LYS A 644 -14.98 13.56 29.21
C LYS A 644 -14.37 13.48 30.60
N ALA A 645 -14.15 12.29 31.14
CA ALA A 645 -13.47 12.09 32.42
C ALA A 645 -11.98 12.49 32.41
N GLU A 646 -11.27 12.39 31.27
CA GLU A 646 -9.91 12.92 31.11
C GLU A 646 -9.90 14.45 31.11
N SER A 647 -10.78 15.09 30.35
CA SER A 647 -10.87 16.57 30.30
C SER A 647 -11.19 17.20 31.66
N MET A 648 -11.94 16.50 32.52
CA MET A 648 -12.26 16.94 33.89
C MET A 648 -11.12 16.72 34.90
N LYS A 649 -10.06 15.98 34.55
CA LYS A 649 -8.89 15.74 35.42
C LYS A 649 -7.78 16.78 35.25
N ILE A 650 -7.84 17.63 34.22
CA ILE A 650 -6.90 18.72 34.02
C ILE A 650 -7.40 19.94 34.83
N PRO A 651 -6.66 20.43 35.85
CA PRO A 651 -7.07 21.60 36.60
C PRO A 651 -7.11 22.85 35.71
N ARG A 652 -8.19 23.63 35.78
CA ARG A 652 -8.36 24.87 34.99
C ARG A 652 -7.31 25.96 35.30
N GLU A 653 -6.51 25.79 36.34
CA GLU A 653 -5.49 26.76 36.78
C GLU A 653 -4.28 26.87 35.85
N SER A 654 -3.99 25.86 35.01
CA SER A 654 -2.84 25.91 34.09
C SER A 654 -3.00 26.95 32.97
N ALA A 655 -4.23 27.36 32.64
CA ALA A 655 -4.51 28.35 31.60
C ALA A 655 -4.26 29.81 32.03
N LEU A 656 -4.03 30.07 33.32
CA LEU A 656 -3.90 31.43 33.89
C LEU A 656 -2.47 31.80 34.31
N ARG A 657 -1.46 30.95 34.00
CA ARG A 657 -0.08 31.15 34.49
C ARG A 657 0.95 31.63 33.46
N GLU A 658 0.55 31.79 32.20
CA GLU A 658 1.40 32.36 31.13
C GLU A 658 1.04 33.83 30.78
N GLN A 659 0.01 34.41 31.40
CA GLN A 659 -0.34 35.83 31.29
C GLN A 659 -0.15 36.52 32.65
N GLY A 660 1.09 36.89 33.02
CA GLY A 660 1.35 37.30 34.41
C GLY A 660 2.63 38.05 34.80
N THR A 661 3.55 38.40 33.90
CA THR A 661 4.67 39.33 34.24
C THR A 661 5.07 40.22 33.06
N SER A 662 4.39 41.35 32.90
CA SER A 662 4.89 42.52 32.18
C SER A 662 4.42 43.78 32.92
N SER A 663 4.99 44.00 34.10
CA SER A 663 4.82 45.24 34.85
C SER A 663 5.77 46.28 34.27
N PHE A 664 5.22 47.31 33.64
CA PHE A 664 5.96 48.55 33.39
C PHE A 664 6.48 49.10 34.72
N LEU A 665 7.71 49.58 34.71
CA LEU A 665 8.16 50.65 35.59
C LEU A 665 8.65 51.78 34.70
N GLU A 666 8.04 52.94 34.89
CA GLU A 666 8.52 54.20 34.35
C GLU A 666 9.66 54.70 35.27
N ASP A 667 10.71 55.27 34.69
CA ASP A 667 11.53 56.27 35.38
C ASP A 667 12.17 57.20 34.34
N GLU A 668 12.43 58.46 34.71
CA GLU A 668 12.98 59.49 33.83
C GLU A 668 14.38 59.95 34.27
N GLY A 669 15.20 60.38 33.30
CA GLY A 669 16.12 61.51 33.52
C GLY A 669 17.60 61.24 33.83
N GLU A 670 18.42 62.03 33.13
CA GLU A 670 19.69 62.66 33.57
C GLU A 670 20.93 61.80 33.92
N ASP A 671 21.78 61.63 32.90
CA ASP A 671 23.18 62.13 32.81
C ASP A 671 24.37 61.54 33.63
N ALA A 672 25.55 61.80 33.01
CA ALA A 672 26.93 61.80 33.53
C ALA A 672 27.79 60.50 33.54
N ASP A 673 28.76 60.50 32.61
CA ASP A 673 30.17 60.07 32.72
C ASP A 673 30.56 58.74 33.42
N GLY A 674 31.17 57.83 32.64
CA GLY A 674 31.85 56.63 33.16
C GLY A 674 32.62 55.84 32.09
N VAL A 675 33.89 56.20 31.85
CA VAL A 675 34.80 55.44 30.97
C VAL A 675 35.51 54.34 31.76
N ASP A 676 35.42 53.08 31.34
CA ASP A 676 36.61 52.20 31.27
C ASP A 676 36.46 50.97 30.34
N THR A 677 37.48 50.11 30.31
CA THR A 677 37.94 49.39 29.11
C THR A 677 37.85 47.85 29.14
N LEU A 678 37.33 47.31 28.02
CA LEU A 678 37.76 46.03 27.38
C LEU A 678 37.62 44.72 28.24
N PRO A 679 38.12 43.54 27.79
CA PRO A 679 37.29 42.60 27.02
C PRO A 679 37.32 41.15 27.56
N TRP A 680 36.69 40.19 26.88
CA TRP A 680 37.28 38.91 26.37
C TRP A 680 36.22 37.89 25.91
N ASP A 681 36.60 37.00 24.99
CA ASP A 681 35.78 35.94 24.39
C ASP A 681 35.57 34.70 25.30
N SER A 682 34.49 33.94 25.06
CA SER A 682 34.39 32.47 25.21
C SER A 682 33.20 31.92 24.42
#